data_AF-A0A926IQ06-F1
#
_entry.id   AF-A0A926IQ06-F1
#
_cell.length_a   1.000
_cell.length_b   1.000
_cell.length_c   1.000
_cell.angle_alpha   90.00
_cell.angle_beta   90.00
_cell.angle_gamma   90.00
#
_symmetry.space_group_name_H-M   'P 1'
#
loop_
_entity.id
_entity.type
_entity.pdbx_description
1 polymer ?
#
loop_
_entity_poly.entity_id
_entity_poly.type
_entity_poly.pdbx_seq_one_letter_code
_entity_poly.pdbx_strand_id
1 'polypeptide(L)'
;MRKFIFAITGALLLGTTVHAQQIKGDFDKQTDWGVQTSFSGPDPSFTDMGITPDGWSALNVTQMGLNFPLVFGDAGMEGNGKSVKMMNRKLGAFGIGANSPSYITLGTTWVYADILGVMSQLGDKSDPDDSNGGSLGGIDFNFRPDSISGYFKRSHGTQNPDEIAQIIVYSWIGTSKSYSPVGDGMDLTENLPKEALVDRDIDILGIQNDGKPANGITLIGKQMYSIEGNLPDWTRISVPIEYQREENPMKLNVIISSADYFNRSNIGTENQLWADNVRFIYNSKLKSITIDGKALDGFDEDTLTYVLPQADASKTVAAKAFGKNANVTIGELKDSQRTITVEDLTAAGVKKHVYTLIYKGAPAELSWKQVSAEDCVYGNTIDIKPVSANTEGLFSYEISNTDLAEIVDGNQLHFKGVGEIKITARQAAGGEYSPSVSEPLVLNVRKAPLVIGVKDIERKYNYSDDKFEFVYEGLKNDDAEHIDRVFTVKPVVSIPEQTLPNGKILKTTKGVYVGEYVLTVSGATAANYEPTYTTGTLTVTPAAPIVIGIKAASVDEGSDLPVLTVDYSKLIGEDKLDHSLVFSAEPTLKTSAVKGSPAGTYDILFDAEGTLTEAAKKNYESISYAEKGVLTIKAIKTQPAFEDLVSKVEGLPEKEYVYAGYTDILGRILVYDKEGNLMDPDLLTFSTNSNSAFGIEKNGDYRLWGSVNGATGDVEIKVTVKETETTLPVTEVVGHTLILKKEANIRPKDFALSAGDFIGNMGDAFPIYIQSEEILEKDLDAFGMLGAFVTCPTLNIETPDGILKLEVDPESDYKNSFKEEAVEKLHQLPTGKYSFTLEGGESTQYAYNYDNTVKGVMLVPGKSTVEIKGIDNLVYGRKEPFKIEIEANGSPVTEYTITKNFIQETDAVGEYKVLSVGTDTITFTIPATEQTIEETCVRILTVNKATLIVTPEDIICKEGSVVIPETYEFKYEGFVNEDNASSLDVLPIGICQVTETAKEGEVFTIFATGAEDDHYDFVYREGKFMINGEQGITNNTADGKIRVLFTKGNLVIQGNEDALPIAIYNLQGVLVANFDGRDAIIPVALSGHGIYIVRIGNYASKIVID
;
A
#
# COMPACT_ATOMS: atom_id res chain seq x y z
N MET A 1 41.04 14.16 -37.78
CA MET A 1 41.87 13.00 -37.36
C MET A 1 43.35 13.35 -37.40
N ARG A 2 44.05 13.30 -36.26
CA ARG A 2 45.50 13.03 -36.11
C ARG A 2 45.72 12.56 -34.66
N LYS A 3 46.61 11.60 -34.42
CA LYS A 3 46.83 10.98 -33.10
C LYS A 3 48.10 11.52 -32.44
N PHE A 4 47.99 11.87 -31.16
CA PHE A 4 49.06 11.88 -30.14
C PHE A 4 48.36 11.38 -28.86
N ILE A 5 48.70 10.24 -28.26
CA ILE A 5 49.99 9.86 -27.65
C ILE A 5 50.42 10.88 -26.60
N PHE A 6 49.95 10.68 -25.37
CA PHE A 6 50.64 11.14 -24.17
C PHE A 6 51.49 10.00 -23.62
N ALA A 7 52.75 10.29 -23.28
CA ALA A 7 53.70 9.30 -22.79
C ALA A 7 53.61 9.17 -21.26
N ILE A 8 53.27 7.97 -20.79
CA ILE A 8 53.41 7.63 -19.36
C ILE A 8 54.90 7.60 -19.05
N THR A 9 55.39 8.62 -18.35
CA THR A 9 56.77 8.69 -17.87
C THR A 9 56.74 8.48 -16.36
N GLY A 10 57.00 7.26 -15.92
CA GLY A 10 56.84 6.86 -14.52
C GLY A 10 57.88 7.49 -13.60
N ALA A 11 57.46 8.44 -12.78
CA ALA A 11 58.06 8.61 -11.47
C ALA A 11 57.42 7.57 -10.54
N LEU A 12 58.22 6.63 -10.01
CA LEU A 12 57.79 5.78 -8.90
C LEU A 12 57.75 6.63 -7.62
N LEU A 13 56.66 7.38 -7.42
CA LEU A 13 56.10 7.45 -6.09
C LEU A 13 55.37 6.13 -5.85
N LEU A 14 55.68 5.48 -4.72
CA LEU A 14 54.84 4.44 -4.17
C LEU A 14 53.55 5.11 -3.69
N GLY A 15 52.58 5.24 -4.60
CA GLY A 15 51.25 5.72 -4.29
C GLY A 15 50.56 4.71 -3.38
N THR A 16 50.73 4.90 -2.07
CA THR A 16 49.96 4.17 -1.06
C THR A 16 48.49 4.44 -1.31
N THR A 17 47.75 3.42 -1.74
CA THR A 17 46.30 3.50 -1.84
C THR A 17 45.74 3.76 -0.45
N VAL A 18 45.23 4.97 -0.23
CA VAL A 18 44.59 5.35 1.02
C VAL A 18 43.23 4.66 1.06
N HIS A 19 43.23 3.42 1.54
CA HIS A 19 42.01 2.69 1.83
C HIS A 19 41.32 3.33 3.03
N ALA A 20 39.99 3.40 2.98
CA ALA A 20 39.17 3.77 4.12
C ALA A 20 39.50 2.85 5.31
N GLN A 21 39.78 3.41 6.48
CA GLN A 21 39.98 2.58 7.66
C GLN A 21 38.62 2.03 8.12
N GLN A 22 38.57 0.70 8.26
CA GLN A 22 37.35 -0.07 8.48
C GLN A 22 37.58 -1.08 9.61
N ILE A 23 36.50 -1.44 10.29
CA ILE A 23 36.49 -2.36 11.44
C ILE A 23 36.05 -3.77 11.01
N LYS A 24 36.44 -4.79 11.78
CA LYS A 24 36.05 -6.20 11.57
C LYS A 24 34.70 -6.48 12.22
N GLY A 25 33.63 -5.89 11.70
CA GLY A 25 32.27 -6.10 12.22
C GLY A 25 31.49 -7.20 11.50
N ASP A 26 32.13 -7.98 10.62
CA ASP A 26 31.59 -9.23 10.07
C ASP A 26 31.41 -10.32 11.14
N PHE A 27 32.24 -10.29 12.19
CA PHE A 27 32.25 -11.23 13.32
C PHE A 27 32.32 -12.75 13.00
N ASP A 28 32.51 -13.14 11.74
CA ASP A 28 32.66 -14.54 11.30
C ASP A 28 33.81 -15.27 12.02
N LYS A 29 34.88 -14.53 12.31
CA LYS A 29 36.08 -15.02 13.00
C LYS A 29 35.99 -14.72 14.48
N GLN A 30 35.96 -15.78 15.27
CA GLN A 30 35.83 -15.74 16.72
C GLN A 30 36.80 -16.75 17.32
N THR A 31 37.42 -16.39 18.45
CA THR A 31 38.31 -17.28 19.21
C THR A 31 37.63 -17.68 20.52
N ASP A 32 37.67 -18.96 20.85
CA ASP A 32 37.09 -19.48 22.08
C ASP A 32 37.87 -18.97 23.30
N TRP A 33 37.16 -18.39 24.29
CA TRP A 33 37.73 -17.88 25.54
C TRP A 33 37.74 -18.95 26.63
N GLY A 34 36.65 -19.71 26.76
CA GLY A 34 36.54 -20.82 27.69
C GLY A 34 35.11 -21.14 28.14
N VAL A 35 35.01 -22.18 28.97
CA VAL A 35 33.78 -22.60 29.67
C VAL A 35 33.92 -22.35 31.18
N GLN A 36 32.81 -22.40 31.91
CA GLN A 36 32.78 -22.21 33.36
C GLN A 36 33.66 -23.24 34.10
N THR A 37 34.48 -22.77 35.05
CA THR A 37 35.26 -23.62 35.96
C THR A 37 34.38 -24.09 37.12
N SER A 38 34.08 -25.39 37.17
CA SER A 38 33.07 -25.93 38.08
C SER A 38 33.53 -26.05 39.54
N PHE A 39 32.99 -25.23 40.45
CA PHE A 39 33.11 -25.46 41.89
C PHE A 39 31.79 -25.21 42.67
N SER A 40 31.05 -26.30 42.91
CA SER A 40 29.96 -26.40 43.89
C SER A 40 28.82 -25.35 43.83
N GLY A 41 28.18 -25.19 42.67
CA GLY A 41 26.89 -24.50 42.57
C GLY A 41 26.40 -24.41 41.12
N PRO A 42 25.41 -25.21 40.69
CA PRO A 42 24.89 -25.10 39.33
C PRO A 42 23.90 -23.94 39.24
N ASP A 43 24.36 -22.82 38.69
CA ASP A 43 23.48 -22.03 37.83
C ASP A 43 23.55 -22.66 36.42
N PRO A 44 22.49 -23.33 35.95
CA PRO A 44 22.53 -24.07 34.68
C PRO A 44 22.60 -23.17 33.44
N SER A 45 22.56 -21.84 33.58
CA SER A 45 22.71 -20.90 32.46
C SER A 45 24.14 -20.77 31.93
N PHE A 46 25.17 -21.16 32.71
CA PHE A 46 26.59 -20.95 32.39
C PHE A 46 27.29 -22.16 31.74
N THR A 47 26.56 -22.96 30.95
CA THR A 47 27.12 -24.11 30.19
C THR A 47 27.94 -23.72 28.97
N ASP A 48 27.73 -22.52 28.45
CA ASP A 48 28.11 -22.17 27.08
C ASP A 48 29.54 -21.62 26.99
N MET A 49 30.15 -21.78 25.82
CA MET A 49 31.53 -21.35 25.57
C MET A 49 31.56 -19.86 25.19
N GLY A 50 32.21 -19.04 26.01
CA GLY A 50 32.43 -17.62 25.71
C GLY A 50 33.45 -17.45 24.57
N ILE A 51 33.32 -16.38 23.78
CA ILE A 51 34.18 -16.08 22.64
C ILE A 51 34.78 -14.67 22.70
N THR A 52 35.76 -14.41 21.83
CA THR A 52 36.31 -13.09 21.52
C THR A 52 36.36 -12.90 19.99
N PRO A 53 35.70 -11.88 19.41
CA PRO A 53 35.70 -11.65 17.96
C PRO A 53 37.06 -11.16 17.46
N ASP A 54 37.44 -11.52 16.23
CA ASP A 54 38.70 -11.07 15.61
C ASP A 54 38.72 -9.54 15.47
N GLY A 55 39.67 -8.88 16.14
CA GLY A 55 39.83 -7.42 16.14
C GLY A 55 39.06 -6.67 17.23
N TRP A 56 38.39 -7.37 18.15
CA TRP A 56 37.68 -6.80 19.30
C TRP A 56 38.12 -7.47 20.61
N SER A 57 38.03 -6.76 21.73
CA SER A 57 37.96 -7.37 23.05
C SER A 57 36.51 -7.61 23.45
N ALA A 58 36.25 -8.71 24.15
CA ALA A 58 34.92 -9.10 24.61
C ALA A 58 34.92 -9.29 26.13
N LEU A 59 33.91 -8.76 26.83
CA LEU A 59 33.84 -8.92 28.28
C LEU A 59 33.47 -10.36 28.64
N ASN A 60 34.46 -11.14 29.03
CA ASN A 60 34.29 -12.40 29.75
C ASN A 60 35.15 -12.33 31.01
N VAL A 61 34.59 -12.69 32.17
CA VAL A 61 35.18 -12.35 33.48
C VAL A 61 35.74 -13.60 34.17
N THR A 62 36.98 -13.52 34.64
CA THR A 62 37.54 -14.50 35.59
C THR A 62 37.70 -13.83 36.96
N GLN A 63 37.02 -14.35 37.98
CA GLN A 63 37.07 -13.82 39.35
C GLN A 63 37.08 -14.99 40.36
N MET A 64 37.90 -14.93 41.42
CA MET A 64 38.07 -16.03 42.39
C MET A 64 38.41 -17.41 41.76
N GLY A 65 38.97 -17.43 40.55
CA GLY A 65 39.21 -18.66 39.76
C GLY A 65 37.98 -19.24 39.05
N LEU A 66 36.83 -18.57 39.15
CA LEU A 66 35.60 -18.88 38.41
C LEU A 66 35.56 -18.10 37.10
N ASN A 67 35.28 -18.81 36.00
CA ASN A 67 35.08 -18.24 34.67
C ASN A 67 33.59 -17.96 34.40
N PHE A 68 33.28 -16.73 34.01
CA PHE A 68 31.94 -16.26 33.67
C PHE A 68 31.92 -15.74 32.22
N PRO A 69 31.53 -16.57 31.24
CA PRO A 69 31.29 -16.11 29.88
C PRO A 69 30.03 -15.24 29.80
N LEU A 70 30.11 -14.15 29.03
CA LEU A 70 29.02 -13.19 28.80
C LEU A 70 28.87 -12.79 27.32
N VAL A 71 29.87 -13.09 26.47
CA VAL A 71 29.84 -12.86 25.03
C VAL A 71 29.99 -14.19 24.30
N PHE A 72 29.04 -14.50 23.42
CA PHE A 72 28.89 -15.78 22.73
C PHE A 72 28.82 -15.57 21.22
N GLY A 73 29.05 -16.65 20.46
CA GLY A 73 28.81 -16.67 19.01
C GLY A 73 27.41 -17.21 18.72
N ASP A 74 26.73 -16.65 17.73
CA ASP A 74 25.41 -17.10 17.26
C ASP A 74 25.38 -17.09 15.71
N ALA A 75 24.27 -17.52 15.10
CA ALA A 75 24.11 -17.52 13.65
C ALA A 75 24.16 -16.09 13.06
N GLY A 76 24.81 -15.93 11.91
CA GLY A 76 24.80 -14.69 11.15
C GLY A 76 23.42 -14.36 10.56
N MET A 77 23.21 -13.09 10.22
CA MET A 77 21.92 -12.53 9.81
C MET A 77 21.36 -13.15 8.52
N GLU A 78 22.21 -13.41 7.54
CA GLU A 78 21.82 -14.07 6.27
C GLU A 78 21.69 -15.61 6.39
N GLY A 79 21.65 -16.15 7.62
CA GLY A 79 21.66 -17.59 7.90
C GLY A 79 23.00 -18.29 7.61
N ASN A 80 23.95 -17.55 7.02
CA ASN A 80 25.34 -17.93 6.82
C ASN A 80 26.23 -17.05 7.71
N GLY A 81 27.43 -17.54 8.04
CA GLY A 81 28.37 -16.81 8.89
C GLY A 81 28.02 -16.83 10.38
N LYS A 82 28.69 -15.96 11.17
CA LYS A 82 28.45 -15.82 12.62
C LYS A 82 28.21 -14.38 13.05
N SER A 83 27.24 -14.19 13.93
CA SER A 83 27.07 -12.94 14.69
C SER A 83 27.68 -13.05 16.10
N VAL A 84 27.74 -11.92 16.81
CA VAL A 84 28.01 -11.90 18.27
C VAL A 84 26.72 -11.77 19.06
N LYS A 85 26.70 -12.38 20.24
CA LYS A 85 25.63 -12.26 21.24
C LYS A 85 26.23 -11.82 22.58
N MET A 86 25.86 -10.63 23.04
CA MET A 86 26.17 -10.09 24.37
C MET A 86 24.98 -10.35 25.30
N MET A 87 25.24 -10.78 26.52
CA MET A 87 24.22 -11.16 27.50
C MET A 87 24.60 -10.69 28.90
N ASN A 88 23.85 -9.74 29.45
CA ASN A 88 23.99 -9.28 30.84
C ASN A 88 23.69 -10.44 31.80
N ARG A 89 24.51 -10.65 32.83
CA ARG A 89 24.28 -11.71 33.84
C ARG A 89 24.71 -11.27 35.24
N LYS A 90 24.25 -11.98 36.26
CA LYS A 90 24.70 -11.79 37.64
C LYS A 90 25.99 -12.58 37.90
N LEU A 91 27.06 -11.88 38.25
CA LEU A 91 28.37 -12.46 38.57
C LEU A 91 28.53 -12.60 40.08
N GLY A 92 29.06 -13.74 40.54
CA GLY A 92 29.33 -13.97 41.97
C GLY A 92 29.31 -15.44 42.38
N ALA A 93 29.37 -15.68 43.69
CA ALA A 93 29.39 -17.01 44.29
C ALA A 93 28.72 -16.99 45.68
N PHE A 94 28.23 -18.15 46.14
CA PHE A 94 27.63 -18.33 47.48
C PHE A 94 26.47 -17.36 47.83
N GLY A 95 25.79 -16.80 46.82
CA GLY A 95 24.72 -15.81 46.99
C GLY A 95 25.19 -14.34 47.04
N ILE A 96 26.51 -14.11 47.00
CA ILE A 96 27.15 -12.80 47.00
C ILE A 96 27.52 -12.47 45.54
N GLY A 97 27.05 -11.35 45.01
CA GLY A 97 27.27 -11.00 43.61
C GLY A 97 26.40 -9.86 43.08
N ALA A 98 26.79 -9.30 41.94
CA ALA A 98 26.18 -8.13 41.31
C ALA A 98 25.90 -8.35 39.81
N ASN A 99 25.03 -7.54 39.23
CA ASN A 99 24.73 -7.59 37.80
C ASN A 99 25.89 -6.97 37.00
N SER A 100 26.31 -7.64 35.94
CA SER A 100 27.34 -7.18 34.99
C SER A 100 26.71 -6.87 33.64
N PRO A 101 27.11 -5.79 32.96
CA PRO A 101 26.82 -5.62 31.54
C PRO A 101 27.52 -6.73 30.75
N SER A 102 27.17 -6.88 29.48
CA SER A 102 28.01 -7.55 28.49
C SER A 102 28.23 -6.63 27.29
N TYR A 103 29.44 -6.65 26.74
CA TYR A 103 29.85 -5.77 25.65
C TYR A 103 31.08 -6.28 24.91
N ILE A 104 31.26 -5.77 23.70
CA ILE A 104 32.52 -5.83 22.94
C ILE A 104 33.07 -4.41 22.72
N THR A 105 34.39 -4.28 22.58
CA THR A 105 35.09 -3.00 22.40
C THR A 105 36.28 -3.13 21.44
N LEU A 106 36.61 -2.08 20.68
CA LEU A 106 37.86 -2.01 19.90
C LEU A 106 39.09 -1.69 20.76
N GLY A 107 38.88 -1.27 22.01
CA GLY A 107 39.91 -1.17 23.05
C GLY A 107 40.12 -2.50 23.78
N THR A 108 40.52 -2.41 25.05
CA THR A 108 40.70 -3.55 25.96
C THR A 108 39.69 -3.47 27.10
N THR A 109 38.96 -4.55 27.35
CA THR A 109 38.04 -4.66 28.50
C THR A 109 38.82 -4.74 29.81
N TRP A 110 38.39 -4.00 30.83
CA TRP A 110 38.91 -4.12 32.20
C TRP A 110 37.78 -4.22 33.22
N VAL A 111 38.06 -4.84 34.37
CA VAL A 111 37.14 -4.97 35.50
C VAL A 111 37.93 -5.03 36.81
N TYR A 112 37.37 -4.43 37.85
CA TYR A 112 37.79 -4.53 39.24
C TYR A 112 36.53 -4.82 40.09
N ALA A 113 36.60 -5.83 40.95
CA ALA A 113 35.49 -6.26 41.77
C ALA A 113 35.85 -6.16 43.26
N ASP A 114 35.17 -5.26 43.95
CA ASP A 114 35.29 -5.05 45.39
C ASP A 114 34.36 -6.02 46.14
N ILE A 115 34.93 -7.12 46.60
CA ILE A 115 34.17 -8.13 47.35
C ILE A 115 33.79 -7.63 48.75
N LEU A 116 34.56 -6.71 49.36
CA LEU A 116 34.27 -6.20 50.70
C LEU A 116 33.08 -5.24 50.70
N GLY A 117 33.05 -4.24 49.81
CA GLY A 117 31.90 -3.37 49.61
C GLY A 117 30.64 -4.16 49.21
N VAL A 118 30.75 -5.09 48.26
CA VAL A 118 29.62 -5.98 47.87
C VAL A 118 29.11 -6.82 49.04
N MET A 119 30.00 -7.32 49.92
CA MET A 119 29.59 -8.02 51.15
C MET A 119 28.97 -7.08 52.19
N SER A 120 29.47 -5.85 52.32
CA SER A 120 28.93 -4.82 53.21
C SER A 120 27.49 -4.44 52.85
N GLN A 121 27.15 -4.42 51.55
CA GLN A 121 25.78 -4.17 51.07
C GLN A 121 24.76 -5.23 51.52
N LEU A 122 25.19 -6.44 51.89
CA LEU A 122 24.36 -7.50 52.49
C LEU A 122 24.23 -7.37 54.02
N GLY A 123 24.98 -6.47 54.65
CA GLY A 123 25.11 -6.31 56.09
C GLY A 123 24.80 -4.90 56.60
N ASP A 124 25.80 -4.26 57.22
CA ASP A 124 25.63 -2.94 57.87
C ASP A 124 25.78 -1.74 56.92
N LYS A 125 26.20 -1.97 55.66
CA LYS A 125 26.40 -0.95 54.63
C LYS A 125 27.41 0.13 55.01
N SER A 126 28.37 -0.19 55.87
CA SER A 126 29.44 0.71 56.29
C SER A 126 30.48 1.01 55.20
N ASP A 127 30.54 0.16 54.16
CA ASP A 127 31.55 0.18 53.10
C ASP A 127 30.83 0.23 51.73
N PRO A 128 31.09 1.23 50.87
CA PRO A 128 30.47 1.32 49.54
C PRO A 128 31.03 0.24 48.60
N ASP A 129 30.25 -0.14 47.58
CA ASP A 129 30.72 -1.04 46.52
C ASP A 129 31.54 -0.26 45.49
N ASP A 130 32.87 -0.31 45.62
CA ASP A 130 33.84 0.40 44.75
C ASP A 130 34.15 -0.37 43.44
N SER A 131 33.37 -1.42 43.10
CA SER A 131 33.58 -2.22 41.88
C SER A 131 33.35 -1.39 40.61
N ASN A 132 34.25 -1.57 39.64
CA ASN A 132 34.39 -0.70 38.48
C ASN A 132 34.86 -1.48 37.24
N GLY A 133 34.77 -0.91 36.04
CA GLY A 133 35.17 -1.56 34.80
C GLY A 133 34.91 -0.68 33.59
N GLY A 134 35.17 -1.21 32.40
CA GLY A 134 34.90 -0.53 31.13
C GLY A 134 35.94 -0.84 30.05
N SER A 135 36.14 0.09 29.14
CA SER A 135 37.11 0.00 28.05
C SER A 135 38.33 0.89 28.28
N LEU A 136 39.51 0.35 28.01
CA LEU A 136 40.79 1.07 27.94
C LEU A 136 41.23 1.21 26.49
N GLY A 137 41.57 2.43 26.06
CA GLY A 137 42.09 2.69 24.72
C GLY A 137 41.11 2.38 23.59
N GLY A 138 41.68 2.00 22.46
CA GLY A 138 41.01 1.79 21.18
C GLY A 138 42.05 1.48 20.10
N ILE A 139 41.66 1.60 18.84
CA ILE A 139 42.57 1.46 17.69
C ILE A 139 43.19 2.82 17.31
N ASP A 140 44.42 2.79 16.80
CA ASP A 140 44.99 3.94 16.07
C ASP A 140 44.09 4.24 14.86
N PHE A 141 43.57 5.46 14.75
CA PHE A 141 42.56 5.82 13.74
C PHE A 141 42.69 7.29 13.33
N ASN A 142 42.87 7.55 12.03
CA ASN A 142 43.15 8.88 11.46
C ASN A 142 42.15 9.30 10.35
N PHE A 143 40.93 8.77 10.43
CA PHE A 143 39.86 9.00 9.47
C PHE A 143 38.63 9.60 10.14
N ARG A 144 37.63 9.96 9.33
CA ARG A 144 36.32 10.40 9.80
C ARG A 144 35.19 9.82 8.93
N PRO A 145 34.57 8.71 9.36
CA PRO A 145 33.33 8.23 8.78
C PRO A 145 32.14 9.07 9.21
N ASP A 146 31.15 9.17 8.34
CA ASP A 146 29.93 9.95 8.56
C ASP A 146 28.95 9.23 9.51
N SER A 147 28.94 7.89 9.47
CA SER A 147 28.18 7.03 10.38
C SER A 147 28.85 5.67 10.62
N ILE A 148 28.41 5.00 11.69
CA ILE A 148 28.62 3.56 11.92
C ILE A 148 27.28 2.84 11.79
N SER A 149 27.22 1.73 11.06
CA SER A 149 25.99 0.99 10.82
C SER A 149 26.22 -0.52 10.85
N GLY A 150 25.24 -1.25 11.37
CA GLY A 150 25.22 -2.71 11.43
C GLY A 150 23.79 -3.22 11.62
N TYR A 151 23.64 -4.50 11.92
CA TYR A 151 22.36 -5.15 12.19
C TYR A 151 22.34 -5.74 13.60
N PHE A 152 21.19 -5.64 14.26
CA PHE A 152 21.05 -5.94 15.68
C PHE A 152 19.74 -6.69 15.98
N LYS A 153 19.75 -7.49 17.05
CA LYS A 153 18.54 -8.03 17.70
C LYS A 153 18.63 -7.77 19.19
N ARG A 154 17.51 -7.73 19.91
CA ARG A 154 17.48 -7.45 21.34
C ARG A 154 16.33 -8.18 22.03
N SER A 155 16.60 -8.80 23.17
CA SER A 155 15.59 -9.42 24.02
C SER A 155 15.87 -9.18 25.50
N HIS A 156 14.88 -8.66 26.21
CA HIS A 156 14.95 -8.46 27.66
C HIS A 156 14.73 -9.76 28.44
N GLY A 157 15.37 -9.83 29.61
CA GLY A 157 15.06 -10.74 30.70
C GLY A 157 13.92 -10.21 31.57
N THR A 158 13.85 -10.70 32.81
CA THR A 158 12.76 -10.37 33.77
C THR A 158 13.12 -9.28 34.78
N GLN A 159 14.39 -8.88 34.85
CA GLN A 159 14.84 -7.76 35.67
C GLN A 159 15.13 -6.56 34.76
N ASN A 160 14.65 -5.38 35.16
CA ASN A 160 14.83 -4.11 34.43
C ASN A 160 14.46 -4.25 32.93
N PRO A 161 13.18 -4.51 32.62
CA PRO A 161 12.69 -4.72 31.24
C PRO A 161 12.72 -3.44 30.38
N ASP A 162 12.96 -2.29 31.02
CA ASP A 162 13.07 -0.97 30.40
C ASP A 162 14.55 -0.50 30.30
N GLU A 163 15.53 -1.40 30.48
CA GLU A 163 16.94 -1.07 30.30
C GLU A 163 17.24 -0.75 28.83
N ILE A 164 18.15 0.17 28.55
CA ILE A 164 18.68 0.39 27.19
C ILE A 164 19.88 -0.51 26.88
N ALA A 165 20.14 -0.77 25.61
CA ALA A 165 21.44 -1.22 25.10
C ALA A 165 22.11 -0.05 24.38
N GLN A 166 23.41 -0.11 24.10
CA GLN A 166 24.14 1.07 23.59
C GLN A 166 25.18 0.75 22.51
N ILE A 167 25.25 1.63 21.51
CA ILE A 167 26.34 1.74 20.53
C ILE A 167 27.07 3.05 20.81
N ILE A 168 28.27 2.96 21.38
CA ILE A 168 29.09 4.11 21.79
C ILE A 168 30.31 4.17 20.87
N VAL A 169 30.44 5.24 20.09
CA VAL A 169 31.60 5.47 19.20
C VAL A 169 32.26 6.79 19.55
N TYR A 170 33.57 6.81 19.72
CA TYR A 170 34.30 8.05 20.04
C TYR A 170 35.74 8.05 19.53
N SER A 171 36.22 9.24 19.19
CA SER A 171 37.51 9.46 18.54
C SER A 171 38.23 10.67 19.14
N TRP A 172 39.55 10.57 19.33
CA TRP A 172 40.31 11.58 20.08
C TRP A 172 41.77 11.71 19.63
N ILE A 173 42.41 12.77 20.12
CA ILE A 173 43.85 13.01 20.09
C ILE A 173 44.36 13.04 21.54
N GLY A 174 45.57 12.53 21.77
CA GLY A 174 46.23 12.54 23.09
C GLY A 174 46.18 11.20 23.81
N THR A 175 46.56 11.21 25.09
CA THR A 175 46.56 10.03 25.97
C THR A 175 46.21 10.44 27.41
N SER A 176 45.22 9.78 28.03
CA SER A 176 44.87 9.98 29.45
C SER A 176 45.53 8.93 30.34
N LYS A 177 45.67 9.24 31.63
CA LYS A 177 46.03 8.27 32.67
C LYS A 177 45.23 8.52 33.95
N SER A 178 44.45 7.55 34.37
CA SER A 178 43.78 7.51 35.67
C SER A 178 44.30 6.32 36.49
N TYR A 179 43.80 6.13 37.72
CA TYR A 179 44.27 5.09 38.62
C TYR A 179 43.08 4.40 39.30
N SER A 180 43.01 3.07 39.19
CA SER A 180 41.99 2.23 39.82
C SER A 180 42.67 1.16 40.67
N PRO A 181 42.06 0.71 41.79
CA PRO A 181 42.48 -0.53 42.45
C PRO A 181 42.57 -1.70 41.47
N VAL A 182 43.50 -2.61 41.73
CA VAL A 182 43.63 -3.90 41.05
C VAL A 182 43.84 -5.02 42.07
N GLY A 183 43.26 -6.19 41.80
CA GLY A 183 43.32 -7.37 42.66
C GLY A 183 42.36 -8.46 42.16
N ASP A 184 42.47 -9.67 42.71
CA ASP A 184 41.60 -10.82 42.39
C ASP A 184 40.28 -10.85 43.18
N GLY A 185 40.06 -9.83 44.02
CA GLY A 185 38.94 -9.68 44.94
C GLY A 185 39.15 -10.29 46.32
N MET A 186 40.25 -11.02 46.57
CA MET A 186 40.48 -11.72 47.86
C MET A 186 41.44 -11.01 48.82
N ASP A 187 42.05 -9.89 48.42
CA ASP A 187 42.93 -9.10 49.29
C ASP A 187 42.09 -8.25 50.27
N LEU A 188 42.14 -8.62 51.55
CA LEU A 188 41.33 -8.03 52.64
C LEU A 188 41.98 -6.76 53.24
N THR A 189 42.61 -5.91 52.43
CA THR A 189 43.31 -4.71 52.91
C THR A 189 42.74 -3.41 52.34
N GLU A 190 42.46 -2.45 53.23
CA GLU A 190 41.87 -1.11 52.93
C GLU A 190 42.71 -0.21 51.99
N ASN A 191 43.86 -0.69 51.49
CA ASN A 191 44.82 0.07 50.69
C ASN A 191 45.38 -0.75 49.53
N LEU A 192 44.49 -1.34 48.72
CA LEU A 192 44.87 -2.06 47.50
C LEU A 192 45.75 -1.20 46.58
N PRO A 193 46.78 -1.79 45.93
CA PRO A 193 47.58 -1.07 44.95
C PRO A 193 46.71 -0.58 43.79
N LYS A 194 46.91 0.68 43.36
CA LYS A 194 46.23 1.24 42.20
C LYS A 194 47.15 1.24 40.99
N GLU A 195 46.73 0.60 39.90
CA GLU A 195 47.46 0.61 38.63
C GLU A 195 46.99 1.74 37.71
N ALA A 196 47.87 2.14 36.78
CA ALA A 196 47.64 3.24 35.85
C ALA A 196 46.82 2.78 34.64
N LEU A 197 45.53 3.11 34.65
CA LEU A 197 44.65 2.87 33.50
C LEU A 197 44.90 3.94 32.43
N VAL A 198 45.07 3.52 31.18
CA VAL A 198 45.41 4.39 30.04
C VAL A 198 44.22 4.50 29.12
N ASP A 199 43.86 5.73 28.71
CA ASP A 199 42.77 6.00 27.77
C ASP A 199 41.43 5.34 28.13
N ARG A 200 41.10 5.32 29.43
CA ARG A 200 39.82 4.79 29.92
C ARG A 200 38.65 5.61 29.38
N ASP A 201 37.65 4.94 28.84
CA ASP A 201 36.40 5.49 28.27
C ASP A 201 35.84 6.73 28.98
N ILE A 202 35.57 6.65 30.29
CA ILE A 202 34.98 7.74 31.08
C ILE A 202 35.91 8.96 31.22
N ASP A 203 37.22 8.78 31.05
CA ASP A 203 38.22 9.86 31.01
C ASP A 203 38.30 10.50 29.61
N ILE A 204 38.06 9.73 28.54
CA ILE A 204 38.02 10.24 27.16
C ILE A 204 36.72 11.00 26.87
N LEU A 205 35.59 10.45 27.32
CA LEU A 205 34.25 11.00 27.13
C LEU A 205 33.86 12.06 28.18
N GLY A 206 34.58 12.13 29.31
CA GLY A 206 34.31 13.09 30.38
C GLY A 206 33.09 12.76 31.25
N ILE A 207 32.67 11.50 31.30
CA ILE A 207 31.43 11.05 31.98
C ILE A 207 31.40 11.44 33.47
N GLN A 208 32.56 11.41 34.15
CA GLN A 208 32.69 11.78 35.56
C GLN A 208 33.14 13.24 35.77
N ASN A 209 33.07 14.10 34.74
CA ASN A 209 33.67 15.43 34.73
C ASN A 209 32.84 16.44 33.89
N ASP A 210 31.51 16.46 34.07
CA ASP A 210 30.56 17.32 33.33
C ASP A 210 30.74 17.28 31.80
N GLY A 211 30.97 16.10 31.22
CA GLY A 211 31.20 15.91 29.79
C GLY A 211 32.54 16.45 29.26
N LYS A 212 33.45 16.90 30.14
CA LYS A 212 34.78 17.43 29.75
C LYS A 212 35.82 16.31 29.78
N PRO A 213 36.52 16.02 28.66
CA PRO A 213 37.59 15.04 28.63
C PRO A 213 38.71 15.35 29.63
N ALA A 214 39.43 14.31 30.06
CA ALA A 214 40.57 14.43 30.97
C ALA A 214 41.70 15.28 30.36
N ASN A 215 42.49 15.93 31.22
CA ASN A 215 43.57 16.81 30.79
C ASN A 215 44.59 16.08 29.90
N GLY A 216 44.87 16.64 28.73
CA GLY A 216 45.69 16.02 27.68
C GLY A 216 44.91 15.26 26.60
N ILE A 217 43.58 15.13 26.73
CA ILE A 217 42.69 14.63 25.68
C ILE A 217 42.08 15.78 24.88
N THR A 218 42.02 15.63 23.56
CA THR A 218 41.12 16.41 22.69
C THR A 218 40.14 15.44 22.05
N LEU A 219 38.89 15.44 22.52
CA LEU A 219 37.81 14.68 21.91
C LEU A 219 37.48 15.31 20.54
N ILE A 220 37.45 14.48 19.49
CA ILE A 220 37.30 14.91 18.10
C ILE A 220 35.87 14.71 17.60
N GLY A 221 35.27 13.58 17.97
CA GLY A 221 33.87 13.29 17.72
C GLY A 221 33.39 12.09 18.52
N LYS A 222 32.09 12.06 18.85
CA LYS A 222 31.42 11.02 19.62
C LYS A 222 30.01 10.77 19.12
N GLN A 223 29.45 9.61 19.42
CA GLN A 223 28.01 9.38 19.51
C GLN A 223 27.75 8.28 20.55
N MET A 224 26.64 8.39 21.28
CA MET A 224 26.21 7.41 22.29
C MET A 224 24.74 7.07 22.02
N TYR A 225 24.52 6.11 21.13
CA TYR A 225 23.19 5.76 20.64
C TYR A 225 22.55 4.67 21.50
N SER A 226 21.36 4.95 22.03
CA SER A 226 20.54 3.99 22.78
C SER A 226 19.74 3.11 21.83
N ILE A 227 19.76 1.80 22.07
CA ILE A 227 18.83 0.82 21.50
C ILE A 227 17.81 0.50 22.59
N GLU A 228 16.57 0.93 22.40
CA GLU A 228 15.48 0.74 23.35
C GLU A 228 14.63 -0.50 23.00
N GLY A 229 13.82 -0.98 23.95
CA GLY A 229 12.86 -2.07 23.71
C GLY A 229 13.47 -3.42 23.27
N ASN A 230 12.61 -4.26 22.68
CA ASN A 230 13.00 -5.55 22.08
C ASN A 230 13.05 -5.42 20.55
N LEU A 231 14.07 -6.02 19.94
CA LEU A 231 14.21 -6.15 18.49
C LEU A 231 14.19 -7.66 18.19
N PRO A 232 13.01 -8.27 17.93
CA PRO A 232 12.89 -9.72 17.74
C PRO A 232 13.62 -10.20 16.48
N ASP A 233 13.56 -9.38 15.42
CA ASP A 233 14.16 -9.62 14.12
C ASP A 233 15.37 -8.71 13.87
N TRP A 234 16.20 -9.10 12.88
CA TRP A 234 17.45 -8.41 12.56
C TRP A 234 17.21 -7.00 12.00
N THR A 235 17.24 -6.02 12.90
CA THR A 235 16.97 -4.61 12.62
C THR A 235 18.26 -3.91 12.21
N ARG A 236 18.24 -3.15 11.11
CA ARG A 236 19.40 -2.35 10.69
C ARG A 236 19.45 -1.04 11.48
N ILE A 237 20.58 -0.74 12.11
CA ILE A 237 20.81 0.53 12.81
C ILE A 237 21.94 1.30 12.11
N SER A 238 21.82 2.63 12.03
CA SER A 238 22.75 3.51 11.33
C SER A 238 22.98 4.80 12.11
N VAL A 239 24.04 4.83 12.91
CA VAL A 239 24.34 5.86 13.91
C VAL A 239 25.25 6.94 13.31
N PRO A 240 24.78 8.19 13.11
CA PRO A 240 25.62 9.30 12.63
C PRO A 240 26.64 9.73 13.68
N ILE A 241 27.86 10.08 13.26
CA ILE A 241 28.97 10.42 14.16
C ILE A 241 29.13 11.94 14.24
N GLU A 242 28.94 12.51 15.44
CA GLU A 242 29.06 13.95 15.64
C GLU A 242 30.52 14.37 15.82
N TYR A 243 31.00 15.28 14.97
CA TYR A 243 32.35 15.84 15.06
C TYR A 243 32.36 17.23 15.70
N GLN A 244 32.84 17.29 16.94
CA GLN A 244 32.99 18.52 17.73
C GLN A 244 34.23 19.36 17.36
N ARG A 245 35.08 18.84 16.47
CA ARG A 245 36.38 19.40 16.06
C ARG A 245 36.63 19.22 14.56
N GLU A 246 37.65 19.88 14.03
CA GLU A 246 38.05 19.86 12.60
C GLU A 246 39.31 19.02 12.34
N GLU A 247 40.10 18.74 13.38
CA GLU A 247 41.36 17.99 13.34
C GLU A 247 41.11 16.47 13.28
N ASN A 248 41.72 15.71 12.36
CA ASN A 248 41.50 14.25 12.31
C ASN A 248 41.98 13.58 13.61
N PRO A 249 41.30 12.51 14.08
CA PRO A 249 41.68 11.82 15.31
C PRO A 249 43.05 11.14 15.18
N MET A 250 43.59 10.69 16.30
CA MET A 250 44.70 9.72 16.33
C MET A 250 44.24 8.34 16.81
N LYS A 251 43.15 8.28 17.58
CA LYS A 251 42.57 7.05 18.13
C LYS A 251 41.05 7.06 17.97
N LEU A 252 40.47 5.88 17.85
CA LEU A 252 39.02 5.66 17.88
C LEU A 252 38.71 4.40 18.67
N ASN A 253 37.58 4.42 19.38
CA ASN A 253 36.98 3.24 19.97
C ASN A 253 35.49 3.13 19.57
N VAL A 254 35.00 1.90 19.50
CA VAL A 254 33.58 1.55 19.44
C VAL A 254 33.33 0.54 20.56
N ILE A 255 32.28 0.77 21.34
CA ILE A 255 31.76 -0.15 22.34
C ILE A 255 30.32 -0.49 21.92
N ILE A 256 29.99 -1.77 21.89
CA ILE A 256 28.63 -2.26 21.68
C ILE A 256 28.25 -3.05 22.93
N SER A 257 27.16 -2.69 23.59
CA SER A 257 26.77 -3.20 24.91
C SER A 257 25.30 -3.61 24.95
N SER A 258 24.98 -4.75 25.57
CA SER A 258 23.60 -5.17 25.88
C SER A 258 22.96 -4.41 27.05
N ALA A 259 23.65 -3.40 27.59
CA ALA A 259 23.33 -2.70 28.82
C ALA A 259 23.43 -1.17 28.72
N ASP A 260 22.86 -0.48 29.69
CA ASP A 260 23.08 0.95 29.98
C ASP A 260 24.49 1.13 30.56
N TYR A 261 25.46 1.34 29.66
CA TYR A 261 26.87 1.02 29.88
C TYR A 261 27.51 1.77 31.05
N PHE A 262 27.10 3.02 31.26
CA PHE A 262 27.64 3.88 32.32
C PHE A 262 26.78 3.90 33.60
N ASN A 263 25.63 3.23 33.63
CA ASN A 263 24.70 3.26 34.76
C ASN A 263 24.43 1.87 35.34
N ARG A 264 25.35 1.40 36.19
CA ARG A 264 25.34 0.07 36.82
C ARG A 264 24.04 -0.26 37.58
N SER A 265 23.28 0.73 38.05
CA SER A 265 21.98 0.55 38.70
C SER A 265 20.87 0.05 37.76
N ASN A 266 20.95 0.40 36.47
CA ASN A 266 19.95 0.05 35.47
C ASN A 266 20.12 -1.37 34.92
N ILE A 267 21.22 -2.07 35.23
CA ILE A 267 21.58 -3.33 34.58
C ILE A 267 20.70 -4.51 35.03
N GLY A 268 19.89 -5.02 34.10
CA GLY A 268 19.06 -6.22 34.25
C GLY A 268 19.80 -7.50 33.87
N THR A 269 19.51 -8.61 34.56
CA THR A 269 19.99 -9.95 34.18
C THR A 269 19.24 -10.52 32.98
N GLU A 270 19.92 -11.30 32.15
CA GLU A 270 19.40 -11.98 30.97
C GLU A 270 18.98 -11.04 29.82
N ASN A 271 19.21 -9.73 29.94
CA ASN A 271 19.10 -8.77 28.84
C ASN A 271 20.18 -9.08 27.78
N GLN A 272 19.78 -9.29 26.54
CA GLN A 272 20.62 -9.78 25.44
C GLN A 272 20.57 -8.85 24.23
N LEU A 273 21.74 -8.62 23.61
CA LEU A 273 21.90 -7.90 22.34
C LEU A 273 22.74 -8.75 21.38
N TRP A 274 22.29 -8.88 20.14
CA TRP A 274 23.08 -9.44 19.04
C TRP A 274 23.59 -8.31 18.15
N ALA A 275 24.75 -8.48 17.54
CA ALA A 275 25.28 -7.57 16.53
C ALA A 275 25.93 -8.32 15.35
N ASP A 276 25.78 -7.78 14.15
CA ASP A 276 26.26 -8.33 12.88
C ASP A 276 26.58 -7.20 11.87
N ASN A 277 27.49 -7.47 10.94
CA ASN A 277 27.84 -6.64 9.77
C ASN A 277 28.15 -5.15 10.07
N VAL A 278 28.79 -4.88 11.21
CA VAL A 278 29.06 -3.51 11.70
C VAL A 278 30.20 -2.84 10.92
N ARG A 279 29.94 -1.66 10.35
CA ARG A 279 30.88 -0.96 9.46
C ARG A 279 30.72 0.56 9.49
N PHE A 280 31.81 1.25 9.15
CA PHE A 280 31.85 2.69 8.90
C PHE A 280 31.44 3.07 7.46
N ILE A 281 30.81 4.24 7.31
CA ILE A 281 30.29 4.82 6.06
C ILE A 281 30.99 6.15 5.73
N TYR A 282 31.17 6.47 4.44
CA TYR A 282 31.88 7.66 3.95
C TYR A 282 31.23 8.22 2.65
N ASN A 283 30.94 9.52 2.58
CA ASN A 283 30.20 10.21 1.49
C ASN A 283 31.07 11.21 0.68
N SER A 284 30.81 11.37 -0.62
CA SER A 284 31.58 12.20 -1.56
C SER A 284 30.78 13.30 -2.30
N LYS A 285 29.54 13.62 -1.89
CA LYS A 285 28.72 14.72 -2.48
C LYS A 285 28.97 16.09 -1.82
N LEU A 286 28.48 17.17 -2.44
CA LEU A 286 28.36 18.49 -1.80
C LEU A 286 27.14 18.56 -0.87
N LYS A 287 27.35 19.13 0.31
CA LYS A 287 26.31 19.54 1.27
C LYS A 287 25.80 20.97 1.03
N SER A 288 26.59 21.83 0.38
CA SER A 288 26.14 23.19 0.00
C SER A 288 27.09 23.88 -1.00
N ILE A 289 26.53 24.82 -1.77
CA ILE A 289 27.23 25.84 -2.55
C ILE A 289 26.78 27.22 -2.06
N THR A 290 27.71 28.17 -1.97
CA THR A 290 27.44 29.59 -1.73
C THR A 290 28.09 30.49 -2.77
N ILE A 291 27.38 31.54 -3.15
CA ILE A 291 27.80 32.61 -4.05
C ILE A 291 27.82 33.91 -3.24
N ASP A 292 29.01 34.49 -3.06
CA ASP A 292 29.25 35.69 -2.25
C ASP A 292 28.70 35.58 -0.80
N GLY A 293 28.83 34.39 -0.22
CA GLY A 293 28.34 34.05 1.11
C GLY A 293 26.85 33.72 1.21
N LYS A 294 26.05 33.98 0.17
CA LYS A 294 24.64 33.56 0.10
C LYS A 294 24.53 32.11 -0.37
N ALA A 295 23.59 31.35 0.17
CA ALA A 295 23.26 30.03 -0.36
C ALA A 295 22.82 30.12 -1.84
N LEU A 296 23.13 29.10 -2.62
CA LEU A 296 22.64 28.95 -3.99
C LEU A 296 21.16 28.53 -3.95
N ASP A 297 20.28 29.36 -4.53
CA ASP A 297 18.86 29.03 -4.67
C ASP A 297 18.67 27.79 -5.56
N GLY A 298 17.77 26.90 -5.17
CA GLY A 298 17.57 25.59 -5.81
C GLY A 298 18.79 24.66 -5.76
N PHE A 299 19.67 24.79 -4.75
CA PHE A 299 20.74 23.80 -4.54
C PHE A 299 20.19 22.43 -4.14
N ASP A 300 20.66 21.41 -4.85
CA ASP A 300 20.35 19.99 -4.71
C ASP A 300 21.65 19.17 -4.83
N GLU A 301 21.76 18.07 -4.06
CA GLU A 301 23.04 17.36 -3.93
C GLU A 301 23.40 16.48 -5.15
N ASP A 302 22.42 16.10 -5.98
CA ASP A 302 22.61 15.32 -7.21
C ASP A 302 22.66 16.19 -8.48
N THR A 303 22.25 17.46 -8.39
CA THR A 303 22.30 18.44 -9.48
C THR A 303 23.74 18.87 -9.76
N LEU A 304 24.42 18.13 -10.65
CA LEU A 304 25.82 18.35 -11.02
C LEU A 304 26.06 19.56 -11.93
N THR A 305 25.06 20.35 -12.32
CA THR A 305 25.24 21.55 -13.16
C THR A 305 24.21 22.63 -12.84
N TYR A 306 24.71 23.82 -12.55
CA TYR A 306 23.93 25.02 -12.26
C TYR A 306 24.24 26.10 -13.29
N VAL A 307 23.23 26.90 -13.65
CA VAL A 307 23.44 28.08 -14.49
C VAL A 307 23.18 29.33 -13.68
N LEU A 308 24.10 30.31 -13.73
CA LEU A 308 24.11 31.51 -12.88
C LEU A 308 24.20 32.79 -13.73
N PRO A 309 23.80 33.96 -13.20
CA PRO A 309 24.00 35.26 -13.86
C PRO A 309 25.48 35.61 -14.05
N GLN A 310 25.83 36.29 -15.15
CA GLN A 310 27.22 36.67 -15.49
C GLN A 310 27.80 37.67 -14.48
N ALA A 311 26.93 38.44 -13.81
CA ALA A 311 27.30 39.30 -12.69
C ALA A 311 27.87 38.52 -11.48
N ASP A 312 27.65 37.21 -11.43
CA ASP A 312 28.14 36.32 -10.37
C ASP A 312 29.46 35.62 -10.74
N ALA A 313 29.88 35.71 -12.01
CA ALA A 313 31.11 35.06 -12.49
C ALA A 313 32.38 35.54 -11.75
N SER A 314 32.39 36.80 -11.31
CA SER A 314 33.45 37.43 -10.52
C SER A 314 33.27 37.30 -9.00
N LYS A 315 32.17 36.73 -8.51
CA LYS A 315 31.90 36.60 -7.07
C LYS A 315 32.71 35.46 -6.44
N THR A 316 32.87 35.55 -5.13
CA THR A 316 33.43 34.48 -4.31
C THR A 316 32.51 33.27 -4.40
N VAL A 317 33.07 32.08 -4.61
CA VAL A 317 32.32 30.81 -4.53
C VAL A 317 32.97 30.00 -3.42
N ALA A 318 32.16 29.50 -2.49
CA ALA A 318 32.58 28.54 -1.48
C ALA A 318 31.59 27.36 -1.46
N ALA A 319 32.07 26.17 -1.11
CA ALA A 319 31.25 24.97 -1.11
C ALA A 319 31.74 24.01 -0.01
N LYS A 320 30.85 23.17 0.51
CA LYS A 320 31.15 22.20 1.56
C LYS A 320 30.70 20.81 1.13
N ALA A 321 31.51 19.79 1.37
CA ALA A 321 31.13 18.39 1.19
C ALA A 321 30.26 17.88 2.35
N PHE A 322 29.69 16.69 2.18
CA PHE A 322 29.20 15.88 3.30
C PHE A 322 30.36 15.22 4.05
N GLY A 323 31.09 14.32 3.37
CA GLY A 323 32.22 13.59 3.96
C GLY A 323 33.32 14.54 4.41
N LYS A 324 33.75 14.41 5.67
CA LYS A 324 34.73 15.34 6.26
C LYS A 324 36.16 15.17 5.71
N ASN A 325 36.45 14.03 5.06
CA ASN A 325 37.71 13.80 4.33
C ASN A 325 37.58 14.11 2.82
N ALA A 326 36.39 14.50 2.35
CA ALA A 326 36.13 14.79 0.95
C ALA A 326 36.72 16.14 0.55
N ASN A 327 37.74 16.10 -0.30
CA ASN A 327 38.46 17.29 -0.74
C ASN A 327 37.60 18.12 -1.71
N VAL A 328 37.20 19.32 -1.29
CA VAL A 328 36.47 20.28 -2.14
C VAL A 328 37.45 21.19 -2.87
N THR A 329 37.69 20.91 -4.15
CA THR A 329 38.54 21.72 -5.04
C THR A 329 37.68 22.59 -5.95
N ILE A 330 37.67 23.91 -5.71
CA ILE A 330 37.02 24.90 -6.57
C ILE A 330 38.00 25.34 -7.65
N GLY A 331 37.64 25.13 -8.92
CA GLY A 331 38.43 25.51 -10.08
C GLY A 331 38.40 27.01 -10.39
N GLU A 332 39.30 27.44 -11.27
CA GLU A 332 39.30 28.78 -11.86
C GLU A 332 38.11 28.97 -12.82
N LEU A 333 37.65 30.21 -13.01
CA LEU A 333 36.68 30.56 -14.04
C LEU A 333 37.34 30.45 -15.44
N LYS A 334 36.81 29.57 -16.30
CA LYS A 334 37.28 29.34 -17.68
C LYS A 334 36.09 29.14 -18.61
N ASP A 335 36.11 29.79 -19.77
CA ASP A 335 35.04 29.71 -20.79
C ASP A 335 33.62 29.92 -20.22
N SER A 336 33.49 30.90 -19.32
CA SER A 336 32.29 31.20 -18.50
C SER A 336 31.79 30.04 -17.65
N GLN A 337 32.65 29.12 -17.22
CA GLN A 337 32.32 28.02 -16.30
C GLN A 337 33.31 27.94 -15.12
N ARG A 338 32.85 27.43 -13.98
CA ARG A 338 33.67 27.15 -12.79
C ARG A 338 33.25 25.80 -12.19
N THR A 339 34.15 24.83 -12.19
CA THR A 339 33.90 23.49 -11.63
C THR A 339 34.20 23.43 -10.14
N ILE A 340 33.36 22.76 -9.36
CA ILE A 340 33.62 22.36 -7.97
C ILE A 340 33.75 20.84 -7.97
N THR A 341 34.95 20.33 -7.75
CA THR A 341 35.19 18.90 -7.56
C THR A 341 35.09 18.57 -6.08
N VAL A 342 34.34 17.53 -5.73
CA VAL A 342 34.44 16.85 -4.44
C VAL A 342 35.06 15.49 -4.69
N GLU A 343 36.12 15.15 -3.95
CA GLU A 343 36.79 13.85 -4.08
C GLU A 343 37.02 13.26 -2.69
N ASP A 344 36.33 12.15 -2.39
CA ASP A 344 36.59 11.31 -1.23
C ASP A 344 36.99 9.91 -1.69
N LEU A 345 38.29 9.62 -1.57
CA LEU A 345 38.85 8.32 -1.95
C LEU A 345 38.45 7.19 -0.99
N THR A 346 37.89 7.52 0.18
CA THR A 346 37.40 6.58 1.20
C THR A 346 35.94 6.17 0.98
N ALA A 347 35.15 6.95 0.24
CA ALA A 347 33.76 6.65 -0.09
C ALA A 347 33.57 5.24 -0.69
N ALA A 348 32.53 4.52 -0.24
CA ALA A 348 32.26 3.15 -0.66
C ALA A 348 31.69 3.03 -2.09
N GLY A 349 30.98 4.07 -2.55
CA GLY A 349 30.40 4.17 -3.89
C GLY A 349 31.24 5.04 -4.83
N VAL A 350 30.59 6.00 -5.50
CA VAL A 350 31.28 7.02 -6.31
C VAL A 350 32.24 7.82 -5.44
N LYS A 351 33.51 7.92 -5.83
CA LYS A 351 34.57 8.58 -5.05
C LYS A 351 34.80 10.06 -5.44
N LYS A 352 34.13 10.53 -6.49
CA LYS A 352 34.35 11.87 -7.05
C LYS A 352 33.09 12.41 -7.72
N HIS A 353 32.61 13.55 -7.28
CA HIS A 353 31.56 14.33 -7.94
C HIS A 353 32.14 15.64 -8.49
N VAL A 354 31.62 16.11 -9.63
CA VAL A 354 32.05 17.37 -10.24
C VAL A 354 30.82 18.19 -10.58
N TYR A 355 30.59 19.23 -9.79
CA TYR A 355 29.51 20.19 -9.97
C TYR A 355 30.01 21.33 -10.86
N THR A 356 29.22 21.78 -11.83
CA THR A 356 29.63 22.81 -12.80
C THR A 356 28.74 24.05 -12.68
N LEU A 357 29.34 25.19 -12.32
CA LEU A 357 28.68 26.49 -12.36
C LEU A 357 28.92 27.12 -13.73
N ILE A 358 27.88 27.25 -14.55
CA ILE A 358 27.91 27.89 -15.87
C ILE A 358 27.36 29.30 -15.75
N TYR A 359 28.11 30.31 -16.14
CA TYR A 359 27.69 31.71 -16.09
C TYR A 359 27.15 32.13 -17.47
N LYS A 360 25.94 32.66 -17.50
CA LYS A 360 25.25 33.20 -18.68
C LYS A 360 24.80 34.63 -18.42
N GLY A 361 24.41 35.38 -19.45
CA GLY A 361 23.88 36.74 -19.33
C GLY A 361 22.74 36.89 -18.32
N ALA A 362 22.37 38.16 -18.04
CA ALA A 362 21.41 38.51 -17.00
C ALA A 362 20.08 37.71 -17.11
N PRO A 363 19.36 37.49 -15.99
CA PRO A 363 18.04 36.87 -16.02
C PRO A 363 17.08 37.67 -16.92
N ALA A 364 16.15 36.96 -17.54
CA ALA A 364 15.07 37.59 -18.29
C ALA A 364 13.98 38.09 -17.32
N GLU A 365 13.45 39.28 -17.59
CA GLU A 365 12.32 39.81 -16.83
C GLU A 365 11.07 38.96 -17.10
N LEU A 366 10.46 38.43 -16.04
CA LEU A 366 9.25 37.60 -16.11
C LEU A 366 8.02 38.45 -15.78
N SER A 367 7.22 38.77 -16.79
CA SER A 367 5.98 39.53 -16.65
C SER A 367 4.75 38.63 -16.82
N TRP A 368 3.90 38.54 -15.81
CA TRP A 368 2.65 37.79 -15.91
C TRP A 368 1.70 38.40 -16.95
N LYS A 369 0.98 37.54 -17.67
CA LYS A 369 -0.19 37.95 -18.45
C LYS A 369 -1.29 38.41 -17.50
N GLN A 370 -2.14 39.34 -17.94
CA GLN A 370 -3.35 39.68 -17.19
C GLN A 370 -4.34 38.51 -17.27
N VAL A 371 -4.50 37.78 -16.16
CA VAL A 371 -5.54 36.76 -15.98
C VAL A 371 -6.88 37.45 -15.72
N SER A 372 -7.98 36.97 -16.32
CA SER A 372 -9.31 37.48 -15.98
C SER A 372 -9.80 36.87 -14.66
N ALA A 373 -10.34 37.69 -13.77
CA ALA A 373 -11.05 37.20 -12.59
C ALA A 373 -12.29 36.36 -12.95
N GLU A 374 -12.77 36.43 -14.20
CA GLU A 374 -13.85 35.59 -14.74
C GLU A 374 -13.41 34.16 -15.06
N ASP A 375 -12.12 33.96 -15.39
CA ASP A 375 -11.56 32.63 -15.68
C ASP A 375 -11.18 31.87 -14.39
N CYS A 376 -10.87 32.61 -13.31
CA CYS A 376 -10.57 32.10 -11.96
C CYS A 376 -11.81 31.50 -11.25
N VAL A 377 -12.31 30.39 -11.79
CA VAL A 377 -13.46 29.64 -11.27
C VAL A 377 -13.08 28.17 -11.12
N TYR A 378 -13.60 27.51 -10.09
CA TYR A 378 -13.38 26.09 -9.84
C TYR A 378 -13.60 25.22 -11.09
N GLY A 379 -12.69 24.27 -11.33
CA GLY A 379 -12.72 23.38 -12.49
C GLY A 379 -12.55 24.07 -13.84
N ASN A 380 -12.07 25.30 -13.89
CA ASN A 380 -11.48 25.87 -15.09
C ASN A 380 -9.98 25.58 -15.14
N THR A 381 -9.41 25.73 -16.33
CA THR A 381 -7.97 25.65 -16.61
C THR A 381 -7.55 26.90 -17.38
N ILE A 382 -6.46 27.56 -16.98
CA ILE A 382 -6.01 28.84 -17.56
C ILE A 382 -4.52 28.81 -17.94
N ASP A 383 -4.14 29.45 -19.05
CA ASP A 383 -2.73 29.67 -19.42
C ASP A 383 -2.11 30.77 -18.55
N ILE A 384 -1.20 30.39 -17.64
CA ILE A 384 -0.50 31.32 -16.76
C ILE A 384 0.89 31.72 -17.28
N LYS A 385 1.31 31.27 -18.48
CA LYS A 385 2.69 31.41 -18.96
C LYS A 385 3.16 32.88 -18.96
N PRO A 386 4.22 33.23 -18.20
CA PRO A 386 4.79 34.57 -18.22
C PRO A 386 5.33 34.95 -19.60
N VAL A 387 5.30 36.25 -19.89
CA VAL A 387 6.06 36.86 -20.97
C VAL A 387 7.51 36.98 -20.51
N SER A 388 8.44 36.53 -21.35
CA SER A 388 9.89 36.56 -21.13
C SER A 388 10.62 36.77 -22.46
N ALA A 389 11.79 37.40 -22.41
CA ALA A 389 12.69 37.52 -23.56
C ALA A 389 13.49 36.22 -23.83
N ASN A 390 13.60 35.34 -22.83
CA ASN A 390 14.20 34.02 -22.99
C ASN A 390 13.20 33.06 -23.64
N THR A 391 13.40 32.75 -24.92
CA THR A 391 12.52 31.87 -25.72
C THR A 391 12.87 30.38 -25.62
N GLU A 392 14.00 30.03 -25.01
CA GLU A 392 14.51 28.65 -24.92
C GLU A 392 14.31 28.04 -23.52
N GLY A 393 14.27 28.86 -22.48
CA GLY A 393 14.09 28.42 -21.10
C GLY A 393 12.70 27.87 -20.84
N LEU A 394 12.62 26.63 -20.34
CA LEU A 394 11.38 26.04 -19.84
C LEU A 394 10.93 26.78 -18.56
N PHE A 395 9.62 26.80 -18.33
CA PHE A 395 9.02 27.30 -17.10
C PHE A 395 8.71 26.14 -16.14
N SER A 396 8.86 26.40 -14.85
CA SER A 396 8.25 25.66 -13.75
C SER A 396 7.55 26.64 -12.81
N TYR A 397 6.66 26.14 -11.96
CA TYR A 397 5.82 26.97 -11.10
C TYR A 397 5.77 26.41 -9.69
N GLU A 398 5.76 27.32 -8.73
CA GLU A 398 5.66 27.06 -7.29
C GLU A 398 4.31 27.63 -6.83
N ILE A 399 3.42 26.76 -6.32
CA ILE A 399 2.05 27.13 -5.94
C ILE A 399 1.94 27.09 -4.40
N SER A 400 1.46 28.17 -3.78
CA SER A 400 1.38 28.30 -2.31
C SER A 400 0.38 27.37 -1.63
N ASN A 401 -0.51 26.72 -2.38
CA ASN A 401 -1.43 25.69 -1.93
C ASN A 401 -1.81 24.81 -3.13
N THR A 402 -1.38 23.55 -3.12
CA THR A 402 -1.59 22.56 -4.19
C THR A 402 -2.94 21.83 -4.13
N ASP A 403 -3.70 22.01 -3.05
CA ASP A 403 -5.07 21.49 -2.90
C ASP A 403 -6.06 22.34 -3.72
N LEU A 404 -5.77 23.65 -3.82
CA LEU A 404 -6.61 24.61 -4.54
C LEU A 404 -6.31 24.68 -6.04
N ALA A 405 -5.08 24.39 -6.48
CA ALA A 405 -4.70 24.40 -7.90
C ALA A 405 -3.45 23.57 -8.21
N GLU A 406 -3.29 23.17 -9.47
CA GLU A 406 -2.13 22.42 -9.97
C GLU A 406 -1.72 22.81 -11.40
N ILE A 407 -0.50 22.46 -11.82
CA ILE A 407 -0.04 22.69 -13.19
C ILE A 407 -0.38 21.49 -14.08
N VAL A 408 -1.12 21.73 -15.15
CA VAL A 408 -1.36 20.79 -16.25
C VAL A 408 -0.70 21.30 -17.53
N ASP A 409 -0.26 20.38 -18.41
CA ASP A 409 0.46 20.68 -19.65
C ASP A 409 1.65 21.66 -19.52
N GLY A 410 2.28 21.69 -18.35
CA GLY A 410 3.49 22.45 -18.04
C GLY A 410 3.37 23.98 -18.03
N ASN A 411 2.22 24.57 -18.37
CA ASN A 411 1.98 26.03 -18.32
C ASN A 411 0.52 26.42 -18.02
N GLN A 412 -0.39 25.45 -17.95
CA GLN A 412 -1.79 25.71 -17.61
C GLN A 412 -2.01 25.46 -16.12
N LEU A 413 -2.81 26.29 -15.46
CA LEU A 413 -3.18 26.14 -14.06
C LEU A 413 -4.62 25.65 -13.99
N HIS A 414 -4.83 24.46 -13.42
CA HIS A 414 -6.16 23.86 -13.21
C HIS A 414 -6.62 24.10 -11.76
N PHE A 415 -7.90 24.48 -11.58
CA PHE A 415 -8.44 24.87 -10.27
C PHE A 415 -9.19 23.71 -9.57
N LYS A 416 -8.61 23.20 -8.49
CA LYS A 416 -9.12 22.10 -7.65
C LYS A 416 -9.88 22.55 -6.38
N GLY A 417 -9.85 23.84 -6.05
CA GLY A 417 -10.61 24.38 -4.92
C GLY A 417 -10.79 25.89 -4.96
N VAL A 418 -11.64 26.41 -4.07
CA VAL A 418 -12.00 27.83 -3.96
C VAL A 418 -11.18 28.51 -2.85
N GLY A 419 -10.46 29.59 -3.18
CA GLY A 419 -9.62 30.33 -2.22
C GLY A 419 -8.61 31.28 -2.87
N GLU A 420 -7.78 31.93 -2.06
CA GLU A 420 -6.59 32.65 -2.55
C GLU A 420 -5.43 31.68 -2.77
N ILE A 421 -4.77 31.79 -3.93
CA ILE A 421 -3.51 31.10 -4.24
C ILE A 421 -2.46 32.10 -4.73
N LYS A 422 -1.20 31.74 -4.55
CA LYS A 422 -0.04 32.50 -5.05
C LYS A 422 0.80 31.58 -5.89
N ILE A 423 1.17 32.02 -7.09
CA ILE A 423 1.99 31.27 -8.03
C ILE A 423 3.27 32.06 -8.31
N THR A 424 4.43 31.45 -8.10
CA THR A 424 5.73 32.01 -8.48
C THR A 424 6.23 31.24 -9.70
N ALA A 425 6.52 31.93 -10.81
CA ALA A 425 7.12 31.30 -11.98
C ALA A 425 8.64 31.33 -11.86
N ARG A 426 9.26 30.19 -12.17
CA ARG A 426 10.71 30.03 -12.33
C ARG A 426 10.96 29.67 -13.79
N GLN A 427 11.90 30.35 -14.46
CA GLN A 427 12.31 30.02 -15.82
C GLN A 427 13.75 29.52 -15.81
N ALA A 428 13.98 28.36 -16.41
CA ALA A 428 15.30 27.78 -16.63
C ALA A 428 16.15 28.65 -17.58
N ALA A 429 17.47 28.52 -17.47
CA ALA A 429 18.40 29.17 -18.40
C ALA A 429 18.17 28.70 -19.85
N GLY A 430 18.26 29.64 -20.80
CA GLY A 430 18.06 29.38 -22.23
C GLY A 430 18.74 30.46 -23.07
N GLY A 431 19.27 30.11 -24.24
CA GLY A 431 20.09 31.00 -25.06
C GLY A 431 21.22 31.63 -24.24
N GLU A 432 21.27 32.96 -24.23
CA GLU A 432 22.22 33.77 -23.45
C GLU A 432 21.74 34.12 -22.02
N TYR A 433 20.56 33.68 -21.59
CA TYR A 433 19.97 34.06 -20.29
C TYR A 433 20.25 33.06 -19.16
N SER A 434 20.49 33.55 -17.95
CA SER A 434 20.50 32.76 -16.71
C SER A 434 19.08 32.38 -16.25
N PRO A 435 18.91 31.50 -15.24
CA PRO A 435 17.61 31.24 -14.64
C PRO A 435 17.02 32.53 -14.05
N SER A 436 15.68 32.59 -14.03
CA SER A 436 14.90 33.79 -13.70
C SER A 436 13.72 33.42 -12.81
N VAL A 437 13.29 34.32 -11.92
CA VAL A 437 12.15 34.10 -11.00
C VAL A 437 11.24 35.33 -11.05
N SER A 438 9.93 35.14 -11.02
CA SER A 438 8.94 36.22 -11.04
C SER A 438 8.60 36.72 -9.63
N GLU A 439 8.00 37.91 -9.54
CA GLU A 439 7.15 38.25 -8.41
C GLU A 439 5.93 37.27 -8.35
N PRO A 440 5.33 36.98 -7.19
CA PRO A 440 4.20 36.06 -7.10
C PRO A 440 2.91 36.64 -7.72
N LEU A 441 2.26 35.87 -8.61
CA LEU A 441 0.91 36.13 -9.08
C LEU A 441 -0.11 35.66 -8.04
N VAL A 442 -0.95 36.58 -7.54
CA VAL A 442 -2.03 36.26 -6.61
C VAL A 442 -3.34 36.09 -7.37
N LEU A 443 -3.99 34.94 -7.26
CA LEU A 443 -5.31 34.67 -7.84
C LEU A 443 -6.32 34.34 -6.74
N ASN A 444 -7.57 34.74 -6.94
CA ASN A 444 -8.69 34.41 -6.05
C ASN A 444 -9.69 33.54 -6.84
N VAL A 445 -9.68 32.24 -6.58
CA VAL A 445 -10.54 31.25 -7.25
C VAL A 445 -11.94 31.32 -6.67
N ARG A 446 -12.96 31.33 -7.54
CA ARG A 446 -14.37 31.48 -7.16
C ARG A 446 -15.16 30.19 -7.42
N LYS A 447 -16.29 30.05 -6.73
CA LYS A 447 -17.22 28.93 -6.91
C LYS A 447 -17.74 28.81 -8.34
N ALA A 448 -17.89 27.58 -8.83
CA ALA A 448 -18.54 27.29 -10.11
C ALA A 448 -20.08 27.33 -9.99
N PRO A 449 -20.82 27.79 -11.01
CA PRO A 449 -22.27 27.70 -11.03
C PRO A 449 -22.71 26.24 -11.20
N LEU A 450 -23.70 25.80 -10.42
CA LEU A 450 -24.28 24.46 -10.49
C LEU A 450 -25.80 24.55 -10.57
N VAL A 451 -26.41 23.87 -11.54
CA VAL A 451 -27.87 23.72 -11.64
C VAL A 451 -28.25 22.33 -11.13
N ILE A 452 -29.22 22.28 -10.23
CA ILE A 452 -29.74 21.04 -9.64
C ILE A 452 -31.24 20.93 -9.94
N GLY A 453 -31.57 20.04 -10.86
CA GLY A 453 -32.93 19.62 -11.16
C GLY A 453 -33.29 18.29 -10.51
N VAL A 454 -34.54 17.89 -10.69
CA VAL A 454 -35.03 16.55 -10.42
C VAL A 454 -35.74 16.04 -11.66
N LYS A 455 -35.48 14.79 -12.03
CA LYS A 455 -36.02 14.14 -13.22
C LYS A 455 -37.56 14.02 -13.12
N ASP A 456 -38.23 14.15 -14.26
CA ASP A 456 -39.66 13.83 -14.34
C ASP A 456 -39.88 12.33 -14.04
N ILE A 457 -40.90 12.02 -13.23
CA ILE A 457 -41.19 10.65 -12.77
C ILE A 457 -42.67 10.31 -12.97
N GLU A 458 -42.94 9.18 -13.62
CA GLU A 458 -44.27 8.57 -13.63
C GLU A 458 -44.37 7.52 -12.51
N ARG A 459 -45.49 7.50 -11.79
CA ARG A 459 -45.78 6.50 -10.75
C ARG A 459 -47.24 6.04 -10.87
N LYS A 460 -47.53 4.76 -10.64
CA LYS A 460 -48.92 4.33 -10.47
C LYS A 460 -49.46 4.74 -9.09
N TYR A 461 -50.77 4.93 -8.99
CA TYR A 461 -51.46 5.25 -7.74
C TYR A 461 -51.04 4.30 -6.60
N ASN A 462 -50.80 4.88 -5.42
CA ASN A 462 -50.36 4.20 -4.21
C ASN A 462 -49.00 3.47 -4.28
N TYR A 463 -48.16 3.75 -5.29
CA TYR A 463 -46.76 3.32 -5.29
C TYR A 463 -45.94 4.10 -4.25
N SER A 464 -45.00 3.42 -3.57
CA SER A 464 -44.41 3.92 -2.32
C SER A 464 -42.89 4.00 -2.28
N ASP A 465 -42.21 4.05 -3.43
CA ASP A 465 -40.78 4.38 -3.48
C ASP A 465 -40.59 5.89 -3.22
N ASP A 466 -39.66 6.25 -2.35
CA ASP A 466 -39.37 7.63 -1.96
C ASP A 466 -38.16 8.21 -2.72
N LYS A 467 -37.53 7.42 -3.60
CA LYS A 467 -36.37 7.85 -4.40
C LYS A 467 -36.75 8.90 -5.45
N PHE A 468 -35.88 9.89 -5.59
CA PHE A 468 -35.86 10.89 -6.66
C PHE A 468 -34.50 10.87 -7.33
N GLU A 469 -34.47 10.98 -8.65
CA GLU A 469 -33.24 11.07 -9.44
C GLU A 469 -32.94 12.55 -9.68
N PHE A 470 -31.87 13.06 -9.08
CA PHE A 470 -31.40 14.43 -9.30
C PHE A 470 -30.66 14.54 -10.64
N VAL A 471 -30.80 15.68 -11.30
CA VAL A 471 -30.08 16.02 -12.54
C VAL A 471 -29.17 17.20 -12.23
N TYR A 472 -27.89 17.10 -12.60
CA TYR A 472 -26.88 18.11 -12.29
C TYR A 472 -26.26 18.66 -13.58
N GLU A 473 -26.29 19.98 -13.78
CA GLU A 473 -25.64 20.65 -14.91
C GLU A 473 -24.60 21.67 -14.40
N GLY A 474 -23.42 21.69 -15.02
CA GLY A 474 -22.32 22.58 -14.62
C GLY A 474 -21.34 21.98 -13.60
N LEU A 475 -21.47 20.69 -13.27
CA LEU A 475 -20.42 19.94 -12.58
C LEU A 475 -19.10 19.99 -13.38
N LYS A 476 -18.00 19.87 -12.64
CA LYS A 476 -16.63 20.03 -13.09
C LYS A 476 -15.81 18.81 -12.71
N ASN A 477 -14.65 18.65 -13.36
CA ASN A 477 -13.68 17.61 -13.05
C ASN A 477 -14.37 16.23 -13.03
N ASP A 478 -14.02 15.38 -12.09
CA ASP A 478 -14.60 14.06 -11.80
C ASP A 478 -15.79 14.11 -10.80
N ASP A 479 -16.34 15.29 -10.48
CA ASP A 479 -17.46 15.43 -9.53
C ASP A 479 -18.77 14.81 -10.02
N ALA A 480 -18.92 14.55 -11.33
CA ALA A 480 -20.07 13.84 -11.89
C ALA A 480 -20.10 12.36 -11.46
N GLU A 481 -18.92 11.74 -11.27
CA GLU A 481 -18.74 10.38 -10.77
C GLU A 481 -18.78 10.36 -9.23
N HIS A 482 -18.35 11.47 -8.59
CA HIS A 482 -18.19 11.60 -7.15
C HIS A 482 -19.19 12.57 -6.51
N ILE A 483 -20.47 12.51 -6.90
CA ILE A 483 -21.49 13.50 -6.49
C ILE A 483 -21.66 13.67 -4.97
N ASP A 484 -21.30 12.65 -4.20
CA ASP A 484 -21.45 12.65 -2.73
C ASP A 484 -20.42 13.53 -1.99
N ARG A 485 -19.24 13.83 -2.58
CA ARG A 485 -18.26 14.79 -2.01
C ARG A 485 -18.54 16.25 -2.37
N VAL A 486 -19.40 16.49 -3.37
CA VAL A 486 -19.72 17.85 -3.87
C VAL A 486 -20.44 18.69 -2.82
N PHE A 487 -21.27 18.04 -1.99
CA PHE A 487 -22.26 18.70 -1.15
C PHE A 487 -21.95 18.60 0.34
N THR A 488 -21.74 19.75 0.99
CA THR A 488 -21.74 19.88 2.46
C THR A 488 -23.15 19.73 3.05
N VAL A 489 -24.19 20.02 2.26
CA VAL A 489 -25.59 19.62 2.52
C VAL A 489 -26.20 19.17 1.20
N LYS A 490 -26.72 17.94 1.12
CA LYS A 490 -27.31 17.38 -0.11
C LYS A 490 -28.64 18.07 -0.48
N PRO A 491 -29.01 18.15 -1.78
CA PRO A 491 -30.30 18.69 -2.20
C PRO A 491 -31.48 17.88 -1.64
N VAL A 492 -32.62 18.55 -1.45
CA VAL A 492 -33.90 17.92 -1.04
C VAL A 492 -35.02 18.27 -2.03
N VAL A 493 -35.88 17.28 -2.33
CA VAL A 493 -37.09 17.45 -3.16
C VAL A 493 -38.31 17.63 -2.25
N SER A 494 -39.23 18.51 -2.66
CA SER A 494 -40.55 18.65 -2.05
C SER A 494 -41.66 18.38 -3.06
N ILE A 495 -42.74 17.72 -2.59
CA ILE A 495 -44.03 17.57 -3.30
C ILE A 495 -45.04 18.49 -2.60
N PRO A 496 -45.87 19.26 -3.34
CA PRO A 496 -46.97 20.05 -2.76
C PRO A 496 -47.95 19.23 -1.92
N GLU A 497 -48.27 19.71 -0.72
CA GLU A 497 -49.22 19.06 0.20
C GLU A 497 -50.61 18.85 -0.44
N GLN A 498 -51.17 17.66 -0.29
CA GLN A 498 -52.47 17.30 -0.86
C GLN A 498 -53.57 17.34 0.22
N THR A 499 -54.75 17.87 -0.11
CA THR A 499 -55.90 17.88 0.80
C THR A 499 -56.97 16.90 0.34
N LEU A 500 -57.30 15.93 1.20
CA LEU A 500 -58.34 14.93 0.96
C LEU A 500 -59.76 15.55 0.91
N PRO A 501 -60.73 14.90 0.25
CA PRO A 501 -62.15 15.31 0.29
C PRO A 501 -62.77 15.39 1.71
N ASN A 502 -62.18 14.69 2.68
CA ASN A 502 -62.57 14.73 4.10
C ASN A 502 -61.80 15.79 4.93
N GLY A 503 -60.97 16.63 4.29
CA GLY A 503 -60.19 17.70 4.92
C GLY A 503 -58.85 17.29 5.53
N LYS A 504 -58.48 15.99 5.53
CA LYS A 504 -57.17 15.52 6.00
C LYS A 504 -56.07 15.93 5.00
N ILE A 505 -55.03 16.61 5.47
CA ILE A 505 -53.86 16.95 4.66
C ILE A 505 -52.88 15.77 4.66
N LEU A 506 -52.47 15.32 3.47
CA LEU A 506 -51.41 14.36 3.25
C LEU A 506 -50.08 15.12 3.10
N LYS A 507 -49.18 14.90 4.07
CA LYS A 507 -47.85 15.51 4.18
C LYS A 507 -46.71 14.53 3.88
N THR A 508 -47.02 13.41 3.22
CA THR A 508 -46.11 12.27 3.00
C THR A 508 -45.93 12.02 1.51
N THR A 509 -44.73 11.57 1.12
CA THR A 509 -44.39 11.10 -0.23
C THR A 509 -45.20 9.87 -0.68
N LYS A 510 -45.83 9.17 0.27
CA LYS A 510 -46.71 8.02 0.04
C LYS A 510 -48.17 8.47 0.11
N GLY A 511 -48.98 8.01 -0.85
CA GLY A 511 -50.42 8.31 -0.94
C GLY A 511 -50.80 9.47 -1.86
N VAL A 512 -50.00 9.80 -2.88
CA VAL A 512 -50.37 10.81 -3.89
C VAL A 512 -51.47 10.26 -4.82
N TYR A 513 -52.48 11.07 -5.12
CA TYR A 513 -53.58 10.73 -6.02
C TYR A 513 -53.21 10.87 -7.51
N VAL A 514 -54.04 10.32 -8.39
CA VAL A 514 -53.87 10.46 -9.85
C VAL A 514 -53.97 11.92 -10.28
N GLY A 515 -52.92 12.43 -10.91
CA GLY A 515 -52.71 13.84 -11.22
C GLY A 515 -51.25 14.18 -11.52
N GLU A 516 -50.97 15.46 -11.83
CA GLU A 516 -49.63 15.98 -12.09
C GLU A 516 -49.20 16.96 -10.99
N TYR A 517 -47.95 16.87 -10.53
CA TYR A 517 -47.44 17.59 -9.37
C TYR A 517 -46.03 18.13 -9.64
N VAL A 518 -45.81 19.43 -9.42
CA VAL A 518 -44.47 20.04 -9.55
C VAL A 518 -43.56 19.58 -8.42
N LEU A 519 -42.36 19.11 -8.76
CA LEU A 519 -41.30 18.76 -7.82
C LEU A 519 -40.32 19.93 -7.70
N THR A 520 -40.10 20.44 -6.49
CA THR A 520 -39.18 21.55 -6.24
C THR A 520 -37.93 21.10 -5.51
N VAL A 521 -36.75 21.36 -6.06
CA VAL A 521 -35.45 21.12 -5.40
C VAL A 521 -35.05 22.33 -4.56
N SER A 522 -34.41 22.10 -3.41
CA SER A 522 -33.85 23.17 -2.56
C SER A 522 -32.76 22.62 -1.61
N GLY A 523 -32.19 23.50 -0.77
CA GLY A 523 -31.45 23.13 0.44
C GLY A 523 -29.99 22.71 0.26
N ALA A 524 -29.51 22.51 -0.97
CA ALA A 524 -28.13 22.12 -1.23
C ALA A 524 -27.12 23.21 -0.82
N THR A 525 -25.98 22.81 -0.25
CA THR A 525 -24.78 23.66 -0.12
C THR A 525 -23.55 22.86 -0.53
N ALA A 526 -22.60 23.54 -1.16
CA ALA A 526 -21.36 22.97 -1.68
C ALA A 526 -20.18 23.89 -1.37
N ALA A 527 -18.99 23.29 -1.18
CA ALA A 527 -17.75 24.04 -0.95
C ALA A 527 -17.31 24.78 -2.23
N ASN A 528 -17.23 24.05 -3.34
CA ASN A 528 -16.68 24.55 -4.60
C ASN A 528 -17.74 25.10 -5.59
N TYR A 529 -19.04 24.96 -5.30
CA TYR A 529 -20.13 25.38 -6.18
C TYR A 529 -21.11 26.37 -5.53
N GLU A 530 -21.81 27.12 -6.38
CA GLU A 530 -22.93 27.99 -6.06
C GLU A 530 -24.23 27.39 -6.64
N PRO A 531 -25.07 26.72 -5.83
CA PRO A 531 -26.23 25.98 -6.33
C PRO A 531 -27.41 26.85 -6.76
N THR A 532 -28.04 26.45 -7.85
CA THR A 532 -29.31 26.95 -8.38
C THR A 532 -30.24 25.76 -8.68
N TYR A 533 -31.55 25.99 -8.75
CA TYR A 533 -32.53 24.90 -8.78
C TYR A 533 -33.49 24.97 -9.96
N THR A 534 -33.80 23.81 -10.55
CA THR A 534 -34.89 23.63 -11.52
C THR A 534 -35.94 22.66 -10.99
N THR A 535 -37.15 22.73 -11.55
CA THR A 535 -38.29 21.90 -11.14
C THR A 535 -38.53 20.74 -12.10
N GLY A 536 -38.88 19.58 -11.57
CA GLY A 536 -39.40 18.44 -12.35
C GLY A 536 -40.89 18.22 -12.09
N THR A 537 -41.41 17.10 -12.58
CA THR A 537 -42.83 16.74 -12.56
C THR A 537 -43.02 15.31 -12.07
N LEU A 538 -43.90 15.11 -11.09
CA LEU A 538 -44.43 13.81 -10.71
C LEU A 538 -45.80 13.64 -11.37
N THR A 539 -45.90 12.69 -12.28
CA THR A 539 -47.17 12.26 -12.91
C THR A 539 -47.64 10.97 -12.25
N VAL A 540 -48.82 10.98 -11.64
CA VAL A 540 -49.41 9.79 -11.02
C VAL A 540 -50.51 9.25 -11.92
N THR A 541 -50.32 8.02 -12.42
CA THR A 541 -51.27 7.32 -13.32
C THR A 541 -52.13 6.30 -12.56
N PRO A 542 -53.29 5.88 -13.10
CA PRO A 542 -54.18 4.94 -12.42
C PRO A 542 -53.52 3.57 -12.16
N ALA A 543 -53.91 2.93 -11.05
CA ALA A 543 -53.57 1.55 -10.77
C ALA A 543 -54.28 0.58 -11.73
N ALA A 544 -53.69 -0.60 -11.95
CA ALA A 544 -54.21 -1.61 -12.86
C ALA A 544 -55.65 -2.06 -12.53
N PRO A 545 -56.40 -2.63 -13.50
CA PRO A 545 -57.77 -3.08 -13.28
C PRO A 545 -57.89 -4.07 -12.11
N ILE A 546 -58.84 -3.81 -11.21
CA ILE A 546 -59.08 -4.65 -10.03
C ILE A 546 -60.43 -5.38 -10.14
N VAL A 547 -60.42 -6.67 -9.81
CA VAL A 547 -61.62 -7.51 -9.79
C VAL A 547 -62.05 -7.74 -8.34
N ILE A 548 -63.25 -7.29 -7.99
CA ILE A 548 -63.88 -7.55 -6.70
C ILE A 548 -64.37 -9.00 -6.70
N GLY A 549 -63.75 -9.82 -5.86
CA GLY A 549 -63.96 -11.27 -5.84
C GLY A 549 -65.18 -11.70 -5.04
N ILE A 550 -65.57 -12.95 -5.20
CA ILE A 550 -66.53 -13.63 -4.32
C ILE A 550 -65.78 -14.75 -3.60
N LYS A 551 -65.81 -14.75 -2.26
CA LYS A 551 -65.12 -15.78 -1.48
C LYS A 551 -65.84 -17.12 -1.63
N ALA A 552 -65.15 -18.10 -2.19
CA ALA A 552 -65.67 -19.46 -2.35
C ALA A 552 -65.99 -20.10 -0.99
N ALA A 553 -67.02 -20.93 -0.97
CA ALA A 553 -67.51 -21.59 0.23
C ALA A 553 -67.73 -23.10 -0.03
N SER A 554 -67.72 -23.91 1.03
CA SER A 554 -68.09 -25.33 0.90
C SER A 554 -68.73 -25.85 2.18
N VAL A 555 -69.64 -26.80 2.04
CA VAL A 555 -70.39 -27.40 3.13
C VAL A 555 -70.72 -28.85 2.78
N ASP A 556 -70.76 -29.75 3.76
CA ASP A 556 -71.10 -31.15 3.51
C ASP A 556 -72.64 -31.35 3.41
N GLU A 557 -73.05 -32.34 2.62
CA GLU A 557 -74.44 -32.56 2.19
C GLU A 557 -75.41 -32.67 3.38
N GLY A 558 -76.42 -31.77 3.41
CA GLY A 558 -77.44 -31.71 4.45
C GLY A 558 -77.28 -30.61 5.51
N SER A 559 -76.16 -29.89 5.55
CA SER A 559 -75.93 -28.82 6.54
C SER A 559 -76.53 -27.45 6.17
N ASP A 560 -76.47 -26.47 7.08
CA ASP A 560 -76.87 -25.08 6.82
C ASP A 560 -75.92 -24.34 5.88
N LEU A 561 -76.43 -23.34 5.16
CA LEU A 561 -75.63 -22.56 4.21
C LEU A 561 -74.71 -21.54 4.93
N PRO A 562 -73.46 -21.36 4.46
CA PRO A 562 -72.53 -20.40 5.03
C PRO A 562 -72.87 -18.95 4.63
N VAL A 563 -72.43 -17.99 5.45
CA VAL A 563 -72.50 -16.56 5.12
C VAL A 563 -71.59 -16.26 3.93
N LEU A 564 -72.17 -15.70 2.87
CA LEU A 564 -71.47 -15.35 1.64
C LEU A 564 -70.75 -14.00 1.82
N THR A 565 -69.49 -13.90 1.40
CA THR A 565 -68.67 -12.70 1.59
C THR A 565 -67.92 -12.30 0.33
N VAL A 566 -67.79 -10.99 0.12
CA VAL A 566 -67.01 -10.38 -0.96
C VAL A 566 -65.51 -10.48 -0.61
N ASP A 567 -64.66 -10.71 -1.60
CA ASP A 567 -63.21 -10.67 -1.45
C ASP A 567 -62.63 -9.35 -1.99
N TYR A 568 -62.32 -8.45 -1.06
CA TYR A 568 -61.64 -7.17 -1.33
C TYR A 568 -60.11 -7.29 -1.35
N SER A 569 -59.55 -8.51 -1.41
CA SER A 569 -58.09 -8.75 -1.38
C SER A 569 -57.28 -7.99 -2.46
N LYS A 570 -57.94 -7.54 -3.53
CA LYS A 570 -57.38 -6.81 -4.68
C LYS A 570 -57.28 -5.29 -4.52
N LEU A 571 -57.86 -4.69 -3.47
CA LEU A 571 -57.67 -3.26 -3.16
C LEU A 571 -56.23 -2.99 -2.67
N ILE A 572 -55.66 -1.81 -2.94
CA ILE A 572 -54.26 -1.50 -2.62
C ILE A 572 -54.11 -0.42 -1.53
N GLY A 573 -53.25 -0.68 -0.54
CA GLY A 573 -52.97 0.22 0.59
C GLY A 573 -54.20 0.56 1.43
N GLU A 574 -54.36 1.83 1.81
CA GLU A 574 -55.47 2.34 2.65
C GLU A 574 -56.87 1.99 2.10
N ASP A 575 -57.05 1.90 0.78
CA ASP A 575 -58.32 1.51 0.14
C ASP A 575 -58.80 0.11 0.58
N LYS A 576 -57.89 -0.76 1.05
CA LYS A 576 -58.15 -2.09 1.60
C LYS A 576 -58.51 -2.07 3.10
N LEU A 577 -58.25 -0.96 3.79
CA LEU A 577 -58.50 -0.77 5.22
C LEU A 577 -59.75 0.10 5.46
N ASP A 578 -60.02 1.06 4.58
CA ASP A 578 -61.22 1.90 4.58
C ASP A 578 -61.91 1.84 3.21
N HIS A 579 -62.90 0.94 3.10
CA HIS A 579 -63.70 0.80 1.88
C HIS A 579 -64.47 2.07 1.50
N SER A 580 -64.69 3.03 2.42
CA SER A 580 -65.44 4.25 2.12
C SER A 580 -64.69 5.21 1.19
N LEU A 581 -63.37 5.02 1.04
CA LEU A 581 -62.55 5.69 0.03
C LEU A 581 -62.91 5.21 -1.39
N VAL A 582 -63.27 3.93 -1.53
CA VAL A 582 -63.56 3.25 -2.81
C VAL A 582 -65.06 3.27 -3.14
N PHE A 583 -65.90 2.95 -2.16
CA PHE A 583 -67.33 2.73 -2.31
C PHE A 583 -68.17 3.69 -1.46
N SER A 584 -69.08 4.40 -2.13
CA SER A 584 -70.17 5.14 -1.48
C SER A 584 -71.35 4.24 -1.07
N ALA A 585 -71.41 3.02 -1.60
CA ALA A 585 -72.27 1.92 -1.17
C ALA A 585 -71.62 0.57 -1.53
N GLU A 586 -71.60 -0.40 -0.62
CA GLU A 586 -70.91 -1.70 -0.81
C GLU A 586 -71.73 -2.71 -1.66
N PRO A 587 -71.08 -3.62 -2.40
CA PRO A 587 -71.71 -4.74 -3.10
C PRO A 587 -72.41 -5.78 -2.18
N THR A 588 -73.36 -6.53 -2.74
CA THR A 588 -74.11 -7.60 -2.04
C THR A 588 -74.14 -8.92 -2.85
N LEU A 589 -74.45 -10.06 -2.20
CA LEU A 589 -74.33 -11.41 -2.78
C LEU A 589 -75.60 -12.27 -2.62
N LYS A 590 -75.80 -13.21 -3.54
CA LYS A 590 -76.88 -14.23 -3.55
C LYS A 590 -76.39 -15.59 -4.08
N THR A 591 -77.13 -16.65 -3.83
CA THR A 591 -76.95 -17.98 -4.45
C THR A 591 -78.30 -18.64 -4.72
N SER A 592 -78.35 -19.61 -5.64
CA SER A 592 -79.54 -20.45 -5.88
C SER A 592 -79.62 -21.67 -4.96
N ALA A 593 -78.58 -21.96 -4.18
CA ALA A 593 -78.62 -23.04 -3.20
C ALA A 593 -79.61 -22.72 -2.06
N VAL A 594 -80.27 -23.76 -1.55
CA VAL A 594 -81.08 -23.73 -0.32
C VAL A 594 -80.64 -24.86 0.62
N LYS A 595 -81.04 -24.80 1.90
CA LYS A 595 -80.77 -25.87 2.87
C LYS A 595 -81.29 -27.22 2.35
N GLY A 596 -80.43 -28.24 2.33
CA GLY A 596 -80.77 -29.56 1.80
C GLY A 596 -80.65 -29.72 0.28
N SER A 597 -79.97 -28.79 -0.42
CA SER A 597 -79.59 -29.00 -1.83
C SER A 597 -78.56 -30.14 -1.95
N PRO A 598 -78.62 -30.99 -3.00
CA PRO A 598 -77.78 -32.18 -3.12
C PRO A 598 -76.30 -31.86 -3.40
N ALA A 599 -75.44 -32.87 -3.24
CA ALA A 599 -74.02 -32.82 -3.58
C ALA A 599 -73.79 -32.39 -5.04
N GLY A 600 -72.97 -31.35 -5.22
CA GLY A 600 -72.80 -30.60 -6.46
C GLY A 600 -72.21 -29.22 -6.19
N THR A 601 -72.07 -28.40 -7.22
CA THR A 601 -71.61 -27.01 -7.11
C THR A 601 -72.73 -26.04 -7.46
N TYR A 602 -72.81 -24.95 -6.70
CA TYR A 602 -73.82 -23.90 -6.82
C TYR A 602 -73.12 -22.56 -7.01
N ASP A 603 -73.66 -21.74 -7.90
CA ASP A 603 -73.10 -20.43 -8.18
C ASP A 603 -73.48 -19.42 -7.10
N ILE A 604 -72.51 -18.59 -6.72
CA ILE A 604 -72.70 -17.38 -5.92
C ILE A 604 -72.54 -16.19 -6.86
N LEU A 605 -73.51 -15.28 -6.89
CA LEU A 605 -73.56 -14.13 -7.79
C LEU A 605 -73.68 -12.83 -6.98
N PHE A 606 -73.27 -11.70 -7.56
CA PHE A 606 -73.63 -10.40 -7.00
C PHE A 606 -75.14 -10.15 -7.12
N ASP A 607 -75.74 -9.59 -6.07
CA ASP A 607 -77.13 -9.15 -6.06
C ASP A 607 -77.25 -7.67 -6.44
N ALA A 608 -76.35 -6.84 -5.93
CA ALA A 608 -76.03 -5.51 -6.42
C ALA A 608 -74.51 -5.27 -6.44
N GLU A 609 -74.04 -4.51 -7.42
CA GLU A 609 -72.66 -4.00 -7.48
C GLU A 609 -72.50 -2.75 -6.59
N GLY A 610 -71.25 -2.42 -6.24
CA GLY A 610 -70.94 -1.28 -5.37
C GLY A 610 -70.88 0.05 -6.12
N THR A 611 -71.26 1.14 -5.46
CA THR A 611 -71.27 2.49 -6.09
C THR A 611 -69.95 3.22 -5.85
N LEU A 612 -69.09 3.28 -6.86
CA LEU A 612 -67.74 3.87 -6.78
C LEU A 612 -67.73 5.38 -6.51
N THR A 613 -66.75 5.84 -5.72
CA THR A 613 -66.46 7.28 -5.55
C THR A 613 -65.80 7.89 -6.79
N GLU A 614 -65.89 9.22 -6.96
CA GLU A 614 -65.21 9.94 -8.05
C GLU A 614 -63.68 9.89 -7.94
N ALA A 615 -63.14 9.62 -6.75
CA ALA A 615 -61.71 9.35 -6.56
C ALA A 615 -61.34 7.96 -7.06
N ALA A 616 -62.09 6.92 -6.66
CA ALA A 616 -61.87 5.54 -7.11
C ALA A 616 -61.91 5.40 -8.64
N LYS A 617 -62.84 6.10 -9.31
CA LYS A 617 -62.97 6.16 -10.78
C LYS A 617 -61.77 6.79 -11.50
N LYS A 618 -60.90 7.51 -10.80
CA LYS A 618 -59.63 8.04 -11.32
C LYS A 618 -58.43 7.20 -10.90
N ASN A 619 -58.48 6.64 -9.70
CA ASN A 619 -57.37 5.93 -9.08
C ASN A 619 -57.11 4.53 -9.64
N TYR A 620 -58.11 3.91 -10.30
CA TYR A 620 -58.01 2.60 -10.93
C TYR A 620 -58.44 2.67 -12.40
N GLU A 621 -57.71 1.99 -13.29
CA GLU A 621 -58.01 1.91 -14.74
C GLU A 621 -59.42 1.36 -15.01
N SER A 622 -59.86 0.39 -14.20
CA SER A 622 -61.27 -0.01 -14.05
C SER A 622 -61.46 -0.86 -12.79
N ILE A 623 -62.71 -0.99 -12.34
CA ILE A 623 -63.10 -1.90 -11.26
C ILE A 623 -64.22 -2.77 -11.81
N SER A 624 -64.07 -4.09 -11.72
CA SER A 624 -65.05 -5.06 -12.20
C SER A 624 -65.40 -6.09 -11.13
N TYR A 625 -66.44 -6.89 -11.38
CA TYR A 625 -66.95 -7.90 -10.46
C TYR A 625 -66.73 -9.31 -11.02
N ALA A 626 -66.34 -10.26 -10.17
CA ALA A 626 -66.20 -11.65 -10.57
C ALA A 626 -67.56 -12.24 -10.99
N GLU A 627 -67.64 -12.84 -12.18
CA GLU A 627 -68.90 -13.35 -12.76
C GLU A 627 -69.68 -14.25 -11.80
N LYS A 628 -68.95 -15.14 -11.09
CA LYS A 628 -69.49 -16.00 -10.03
C LYS A 628 -68.41 -16.53 -9.09
N GLY A 629 -68.78 -16.70 -7.82
CA GLY A 629 -68.11 -17.58 -6.87
C GLY A 629 -68.75 -18.96 -6.84
N VAL A 630 -68.16 -19.91 -6.11
CA VAL A 630 -68.67 -21.28 -5.99
C VAL A 630 -68.96 -21.65 -4.55
N LEU A 631 -70.13 -22.25 -4.33
CA LEU A 631 -70.52 -22.99 -3.14
C LEU A 631 -70.52 -24.50 -3.46
N THR A 632 -69.65 -25.27 -2.80
CA THR A 632 -69.46 -26.70 -3.09
C THR A 632 -70.08 -27.61 -2.01
N ILE A 633 -70.83 -28.62 -2.45
CA ILE A 633 -71.38 -29.74 -1.65
C ILE A 633 -70.82 -31.07 -2.22
N LYS A 634 -70.37 -32.02 -1.38
CA LYS A 634 -69.41 -33.09 -1.77
C LYS A 634 -69.96 -34.53 -1.74
N ALA A 635 -69.38 -35.44 -2.56
CA ALA A 635 -69.74 -36.87 -2.70
C ALA A 635 -68.51 -37.80 -3.01
N ILE A 636 -68.71 -39.13 -3.16
CA ILE A 636 -67.67 -40.20 -3.05
C ILE A 636 -67.62 -41.14 -4.30
N LYS A 637 -66.44 -41.69 -4.73
CA LYS A 637 -66.20 -42.38 -6.06
C LYS A 637 -64.99 -43.37 -6.16
N THR A 638 -64.93 -44.22 -7.24
CA THR A 638 -63.74 -44.97 -7.82
C THR A 638 -63.93 -45.39 -9.32
N GLN A 639 -62.89 -45.86 -10.08
CA GLN A 639 -62.91 -46.16 -11.56
C GLN A 639 -61.73 -47.07 -12.12
N PRO A 640 -61.84 -47.75 -13.32
CA PRO A 640 -60.76 -48.48 -14.08
C PRO A 640 -60.56 -47.95 -15.57
N ALA A 641 -59.82 -48.50 -16.59
CA ALA A 641 -59.06 -49.76 -16.91
C ALA A 641 -57.85 -49.54 -17.92
N PHE A 642 -57.51 -50.47 -18.87
CA PHE A 642 -56.27 -50.43 -19.75
C PHE A 642 -56.38 -50.88 -21.26
N GLU A 643 -57.48 -51.44 -21.77
CA GLU A 643 -57.45 -52.31 -22.99
C GLU A 643 -57.35 -51.65 -24.39
N ASP A 644 -57.27 -50.31 -24.51
CA ASP A 644 -57.46 -49.57 -25.79
C ASP A 644 -56.24 -49.50 -26.76
N LEU A 645 -55.20 -50.33 -26.59
CA LEU A 645 -53.91 -50.19 -27.29
C LEU A 645 -53.40 -51.48 -27.96
N VAL A 646 -53.58 -51.61 -29.29
CA VAL A 646 -52.68 -52.19 -30.32
C VAL A 646 -53.46 -52.62 -31.58
N SER A 647 -52.99 -52.26 -32.79
CA SER A 647 -53.30 -53.02 -34.02
C SER A 647 -52.36 -52.74 -35.22
N LYS A 648 -51.98 -53.81 -35.94
CA LYS A 648 -51.55 -53.90 -37.37
C LYS A 648 -50.20 -53.34 -37.86
N VAL A 649 -49.40 -54.24 -38.45
CA VAL A 649 -48.59 -54.05 -39.69
C VAL A 649 -48.65 -55.37 -40.50
N GLU A 650 -48.59 -55.31 -41.83
CA GLU A 650 -48.49 -56.49 -42.73
C GLU A 650 -47.08 -56.58 -43.37
N GLY A 651 -46.60 -57.77 -43.76
CA GLY A 651 -45.43 -57.86 -44.66
C GLY A 651 -44.51 -59.10 -44.63
N LEU A 652 -44.73 -60.11 -43.77
CA LEU A 652 -43.85 -61.28 -43.66
C LEU A 652 -44.55 -62.61 -44.06
N PRO A 653 -43.82 -63.63 -44.56
CA PRO A 653 -44.41 -64.92 -44.94
C PRO A 653 -44.83 -65.74 -43.71
N GLU A 654 -46.06 -66.26 -43.71
CA GLU A 654 -46.55 -67.16 -42.65
C GLU A 654 -45.88 -68.55 -42.69
N LYS A 655 -44.73 -68.72 -42.02
CA LYS A 655 -44.42 -69.89 -41.17
C LYS A 655 -43.11 -69.73 -40.38
N GLU A 656 -43.26 -69.91 -39.07
CA GLU A 656 -42.23 -69.91 -38.03
C GLU A 656 -41.55 -68.54 -37.81
N TYR A 657 -41.61 -68.09 -36.54
CA TYR A 657 -41.31 -66.73 -36.05
C TYR A 657 -42.31 -65.65 -36.50
N VAL A 658 -42.67 -64.76 -35.56
CA VAL A 658 -43.85 -63.86 -35.67
C VAL A 658 -43.47 -62.39 -35.77
N TYR A 659 -42.43 -61.95 -35.06
CA TYR A 659 -42.04 -60.55 -35.02
C TYR A 659 -40.54 -60.40 -34.70
N ALA A 660 -39.85 -59.59 -35.51
CA ALA A 660 -38.56 -59.00 -35.18
C ALA A 660 -38.75 -57.48 -35.27
N GLY A 661 -38.91 -56.82 -34.12
CA GLY A 661 -39.28 -55.42 -34.07
C GLY A 661 -39.02 -54.79 -32.71
N TYR A 662 -38.80 -53.48 -32.73
CA TYR A 662 -38.30 -52.71 -31.60
C TYR A 662 -39.40 -52.35 -30.61
N THR A 663 -39.14 -52.53 -29.32
CA THR A 663 -39.32 -51.48 -28.30
C THR A 663 -38.40 -51.70 -27.10
N ASP A 664 -37.33 -50.93 -27.01
CA ASP A 664 -36.93 -50.24 -25.78
C ASP A 664 -36.16 -48.96 -26.15
N ILE A 665 -35.72 -48.19 -25.15
CA ILE A 665 -35.01 -46.90 -25.36
C ILE A 665 -33.54 -47.10 -25.82
N LEU A 666 -33.07 -48.35 -25.93
CA LEU A 666 -31.67 -48.72 -26.20
C LEU A 666 -31.49 -49.48 -27.53
N GLY A 667 -32.56 -49.60 -28.34
CA GLY A 667 -32.44 -49.96 -29.76
C GLY A 667 -32.02 -51.41 -30.05
N ARG A 668 -32.27 -52.34 -29.13
CA ARG A 668 -31.91 -53.76 -29.31
C ARG A 668 -32.85 -54.47 -30.29
N ILE A 669 -32.30 -55.43 -31.06
CA ILE A 669 -33.11 -56.33 -31.89
C ILE A 669 -33.75 -57.37 -30.97
N LEU A 670 -35.08 -57.32 -30.86
CA LEU A 670 -35.89 -58.28 -30.11
C LEU A 670 -36.46 -59.32 -31.08
N VAL A 671 -36.29 -60.60 -30.76
CA VAL A 671 -36.79 -61.74 -31.54
C VAL A 671 -37.85 -62.47 -30.72
N TYR A 672 -39.07 -62.59 -31.24
CA TYR A 672 -40.17 -63.23 -30.52
C TYR A 672 -40.45 -64.64 -31.05
N ASP A 673 -40.77 -65.56 -30.14
CA ASP A 673 -41.23 -66.90 -30.49
C ASP A 673 -42.65 -66.89 -31.09
N LYS A 674 -43.14 -68.06 -31.48
CA LYS A 674 -44.46 -68.24 -32.10
C LYS A 674 -45.63 -68.10 -31.11
N GLU A 675 -45.38 -68.17 -29.81
CA GLU A 675 -46.33 -67.92 -28.73
C GLU A 675 -46.38 -66.42 -28.34
N GLY A 676 -45.43 -65.61 -28.82
CA GLY A 676 -45.33 -64.17 -28.55
C GLY A 676 -44.42 -63.81 -27.36
N ASN A 677 -43.66 -64.77 -26.82
CA ASN A 677 -42.66 -64.49 -25.78
C ASN A 677 -41.37 -63.96 -26.43
N LEU A 678 -40.64 -63.13 -25.70
CA LEU A 678 -39.31 -62.69 -26.12
C LEU A 678 -38.31 -63.84 -26.00
N MET A 679 -37.63 -64.20 -27.09
CA MET A 679 -36.48 -65.09 -27.04
C MET A 679 -35.30 -64.35 -26.39
N ASP A 680 -34.59 -65.03 -25.50
CA ASP A 680 -33.47 -64.45 -24.75
C ASP A 680 -32.35 -63.95 -25.70
N PRO A 681 -32.02 -62.64 -25.70
CA PRO A 681 -30.96 -62.09 -26.56
C PRO A 681 -29.59 -62.75 -26.36
N ASP A 682 -29.29 -63.27 -25.17
CA ASP A 682 -27.99 -63.89 -24.87
C ASP A 682 -27.81 -65.25 -25.55
N LEU A 683 -28.87 -65.83 -26.12
CA LEU A 683 -28.83 -67.07 -26.91
C LEU A 683 -28.44 -66.86 -28.38
N LEU A 684 -28.24 -65.63 -28.84
CA LEU A 684 -27.93 -65.30 -30.25
C LEU A 684 -26.48 -64.83 -30.44
N THR A 685 -25.92 -65.08 -31.64
CA THR A 685 -24.66 -64.47 -32.10
C THR A 685 -24.72 -64.04 -33.57
N PHE A 686 -23.97 -62.98 -33.88
CA PHE A 686 -23.88 -62.37 -35.21
C PHE A 686 -22.40 -62.31 -35.63
N SER A 687 -22.10 -62.54 -36.90
CA SER A 687 -20.73 -62.54 -37.42
C SER A 687 -20.67 -62.17 -38.91
N THR A 688 -19.50 -61.73 -39.38
CA THR A 688 -19.21 -61.40 -40.79
C THR A 688 -17.96 -62.12 -41.29
N ASN A 689 -17.90 -62.37 -42.60
CA ASN A 689 -16.78 -63.10 -43.21
C ASN A 689 -15.44 -62.33 -43.25
N SER A 690 -15.43 -61.03 -42.89
CA SER A 690 -14.23 -60.19 -42.82
C SER A 690 -13.68 -59.96 -41.39
N ASN A 691 -14.36 -60.45 -40.34
CA ASN A 691 -14.16 -60.05 -38.94
C ASN A 691 -14.31 -58.52 -38.69
N SER A 692 -14.93 -57.77 -39.59
CA SER A 692 -15.18 -56.33 -39.42
C SER A 692 -16.34 -56.07 -38.46
N ALA A 693 -16.16 -55.11 -37.56
CA ALA A 693 -17.28 -54.49 -36.85
C ALA A 693 -18.17 -53.73 -37.85
N PHE A 694 -19.49 -53.84 -37.67
CA PHE A 694 -20.50 -53.21 -38.52
C PHE A 694 -21.64 -52.62 -37.69
N GLY A 695 -22.15 -51.47 -38.13
CA GLY A 695 -23.38 -50.86 -37.61
C GLY A 695 -24.58 -51.16 -38.51
N ILE A 696 -25.78 -51.19 -37.93
CA ILE A 696 -27.06 -51.22 -38.64
C ILE A 696 -27.76 -49.89 -38.36
N GLU A 697 -28.14 -49.18 -39.42
CA GLU A 697 -28.87 -47.91 -39.32
C GLU A 697 -30.18 -47.97 -40.13
N LYS A 698 -31.24 -47.35 -39.61
CA LYS A 698 -32.60 -47.43 -40.15
C LYS A 698 -33.05 -46.09 -40.73
N ASN A 699 -32.81 -45.88 -42.02
CA ASN A 699 -33.27 -44.70 -42.76
C ASN A 699 -33.93 -45.13 -44.09
N GLY A 700 -35.23 -45.47 -44.01
CA GLY A 700 -36.00 -46.02 -45.13
C GLY A 700 -35.68 -47.49 -45.39
N ASP A 701 -34.46 -47.75 -45.84
CA ASP A 701 -33.88 -49.09 -46.02
C ASP A 701 -32.81 -49.35 -44.95
N TYR A 702 -32.59 -50.63 -44.61
CA TYR A 702 -31.48 -51.04 -43.73
C TYR A 702 -30.17 -51.08 -44.51
N ARG A 703 -29.16 -50.34 -44.05
CA ARG A 703 -27.80 -50.35 -44.61
C ARG A 703 -26.78 -50.76 -43.56
N LEU A 704 -25.75 -51.50 -43.99
CA LEU A 704 -24.55 -51.72 -43.19
C LEU A 704 -23.50 -50.65 -43.49
N TRP A 705 -22.78 -50.26 -42.45
CA TRP A 705 -21.55 -49.47 -42.52
C TRP A 705 -20.52 -50.04 -41.55
N GLY A 706 -19.23 -49.95 -41.88
CA GLY A 706 -18.16 -50.58 -41.09
C GLY A 706 -16.80 -50.48 -41.77
N SER A 707 -15.74 -50.90 -41.07
CA SER A 707 -14.36 -50.76 -41.55
C SER A 707 -13.81 -52.07 -42.13
N VAL A 708 -13.41 -52.04 -43.41
CA VAL A 708 -12.63 -53.10 -44.07
C VAL A 708 -11.29 -52.50 -44.53
N ASN A 709 -10.41 -52.20 -43.57
CA ASN A 709 -9.07 -51.62 -43.80
C ASN A 709 -9.03 -50.42 -44.76
N GLY A 710 -10.09 -49.58 -44.76
CA GLY A 710 -10.20 -48.37 -45.58
C GLY A 710 -10.83 -48.52 -46.97
N ALA A 711 -11.29 -49.72 -47.37
CA ALA A 711 -11.95 -49.97 -48.65
C ALA A 711 -13.44 -50.36 -48.51
N THR A 712 -14.24 -50.07 -49.53
CA THR A 712 -15.68 -50.41 -49.62
C THR A 712 -15.90 -51.63 -50.53
N GLY A 713 -16.92 -52.45 -50.25
CA GLY A 713 -17.16 -53.69 -50.99
C GLY A 713 -18.24 -54.61 -50.37
N ASP A 714 -18.53 -55.73 -51.05
CA ASP A 714 -19.55 -56.71 -50.65
C ASP A 714 -19.09 -57.58 -49.46
N VAL A 715 -19.99 -57.82 -48.50
CA VAL A 715 -19.76 -58.57 -47.27
C VAL A 715 -20.93 -59.52 -46.97
N GLU A 716 -20.65 -60.61 -46.27
CA GLU A 716 -21.58 -61.68 -45.89
C GLU A 716 -21.81 -61.68 -44.37
N ILE A 717 -23.07 -61.68 -43.93
CA ILE A 717 -23.49 -61.79 -42.52
C ILE A 717 -23.99 -63.20 -42.24
N LYS A 718 -23.65 -63.75 -41.07
CA LYS A 718 -24.13 -65.04 -40.56
C LYS A 718 -24.68 -64.88 -39.14
N VAL A 719 -25.89 -65.39 -38.90
CA VAL A 719 -26.55 -65.40 -37.58
C VAL A 719 -26.69 -66.84 -37.07
N THR A 720 -26.34 -67.06 -35.80
CA THR A 720 -26.29 -68.38 -35.16
C THR A 720 -27.00 -68.34 -33.81
N VAL A 721 -27.78 -69.38 -33.50
CA VAL A 721 -28.35 -69.61 -32.17
C VAL A 721 -27.41 -70.52 -31.39
N LYS A 722 -27.11 -70.19 -30.13
CA LYS A 722 -26.32 -71.04 -29.22
C LYS A 722 -27.12 -72.28 -28.83
N GLU A 723 -26.45 -73.42 -28.72
CA GLU A 723 -27.11 -74.67 -28.28
C GLU A 723 -27.66 -74.55 -26.86
N THR A 724 -28.82 -75.16 -26.63
CA THR A 724 -29.38 -75.45 -25.30
C THR A 724 -29.75 -76.93 -25.26
N GLU A 725 -29.63 -77.59 -24.10
CA GLU A 725 -29.38 -79.05 -24.02
C GLU A 725 -30.50 -79.99 -24.55
N THR A 726 -31.66 -79.49 -25.01
CA THR A 726 -32.83 -80.35 -25.30
C THR A 726 -33.68 -80.00 -26.53
N THR A 727 -33.10 -79.66 -27.69
CA THR A 727 -33.61 -80.14 -29.02
C THR A 727 -32.61 -79.92 -30.18
N LEU A 728 -32.92 -80.47 -31.36
CA LEU A 728 -32.01 -80.50 -32.52
C LEU A 728 -31.74 -79.10 -33.11
N PRO A 729 -30.49 -78.79 -33.52
CA PRO A 729 -30.14 -77.51 -34.11
C PRO A 729 -30.59 -77.41 -35.58
N VAL A 730 -30.98 -76.20 -35.99
CA VAL A 730 -31.19 -75.80 -37.40
C VAL A 730 -30.35 -74.56 -37.69
N THR A 731 -29.83 -74.48 -38.91
CA THR A 731 -28.57 -73.78 -39.21
C THR A 731 -28.73 -72.48 -39.98
N GLU A 732 -28.00 -71.45 -39.52
CA GLU A 732 -27.35 -70.40 -40.32
C GLU A 732 -28.24 -69.65 -41.34
N VAL A 733 -28.72 -68.46 -40.95
CA VAL A 733 -29.24 -67.48 -41.92
C VAL A 733 -28.07 -66.67 -42.49
N VAL A 734 -27.90 -66.73 -43.82
CA VAL A 734 -26.85 -66.02 -44.56
C VAL A 734 -27.46 -64.86 -45.36
N GLY A 735 -26.84 -63.68 -45.30
CA GLY A 735 -27.21 -62.52 -46.12
C GLY A 735 -25.99 -61.82 -46.71
N HIS A 736 -26.11 -61.29 -47.93
CA HIS A 736 -25.07 -60.54 -48.63
C HIS A 736 -25.49 -59.07 -48.78
N THR A 737 -24.56 -58.12 -48.59
CA THR A 737 -24.81 -56.69 -48.83
C THR A 737 -23.51 -55.89 -48.99
N LEU A 738 -23.62 -54.69 -49.56
CA LEU A 738 -22.50 -53.79 -49.87
C LEU A 738 -22.21 -52.83 -48.71
N ILE A 739 -20.98 -52.82 -48.19
CA ILE A 739 -20.52 -51.81 -47.23
C ILE A 739 -20.03 -50.57 -48.00
N LEU A 740 -20.71 -49.45 -47.75
CA LEU A 740 -20.38 -48.12 -48.25
C LEU A 740 -19.79 -47.25 -47.12
N LYS A 741 -19.05 -46.19 -47.48
CA LYS A 741 -18.77 -45.10 -46.53
C LYS A 741 -20.07 -44.40 -46.18
N LYS A 742 -20.24 -43.99 -44.93
CA LYS A 742 -21.40 -43.20 -44.49
C LYS A 742 -21.22 -41.75 -44.95
N GLU A 743 -22.22 -41.19 -45.61
CA GLU A 743 -22.25 -39.75 -45.91
C GLU A 743 -22.39 -38.97 -44.60
N ALA A 744 -21.55 -37.96 -44.42
CA ALA A 744 -21.54 -37.07 -43.27
C ALA A 744 -21.54 -35.62 -43.76
N ASN A 745 -22.65 -34.91 -43.51
CA ASN A 745 -22.77 -33.49 -43.82
C ASN A 745 -22.17 -32.68 -42.67
N ILE A 746 -21.00 -32.09 -42.90
CA ILE A 746 -20.25 -31.32 -41.91
C ILE A 746 -20.56 -29.83 -42.10
N ARG A 747 -21.08 -29.17 -41.07
CA ARG A 747 -21.25 -27.71 -41.03
C ARG A 747 -20.09 -27.10 -40.25
N PRO A 748 -19.38 -26.07 -40.74
CA PRO A 748 -18.28 -25.44 -40.02
C PRO A 748 -18.63 -24.93 -38.61
N LYS A 749 -19.89 -24.56 -38.36
CA LYS A 749 -20.39 -24.15 -37.04
C LYS A 749 -20.54 -25.29 -36.01
N ASP A 750 -20.46 -26.55 -36.44
CA ASP A 750 -20.49 -27.73 -35.57
C ASP A 750 -19.08 -28.31 -35.33
N PHE A 751 -18.04 -27.61 -35.79
CA PHE A 751 -16.65 -28.10 -35.82
C PHE A 751 -15.85 -27.49 -34.65
N ALA A 752 -15.60 -28.28 -33.61
CA ALA A 752 -14.76 -27.89 -32.48
C ALA A 752 -13.30 -28.33 -32.69
N LEU A 753 -12.36 -27.47 -32.29
CA LEU A 753 -10.94 -27.81 -32.12
C LEU A 753 -10.61 -27.81 -30.63
N SER A 754 -9.80 -28.76 -30.15
CA SER A 754 -9.35 -28.76 -28.75
C SER A 754 -8.08 -27.92 -28.61
N ALA A 755 -7.91 -27.28 -27.46
CA ALA A 755 -6.70 -26.49 -27.19
C ALA A 755 -5.41 -27.32 -27.20
N GLY A 756 -5.49 -28.65 -27.04
CA GLY A 756 -4.34 -29.55 -27.09
C GLY A 756 -3.79 -29.80 -28.50
N ASP A 757 -4.61 -29.65 -29.55
CA ASP A 757 -4.22 -29.96 -30.94
C ASP A 757 -3.25 -28.93 -31.55
N PHE A 758 -3.09 -27.76 -30.92
CA PHE A 758 -2.20 -26.68 -31.37
C PHE A 758 -0.82 -26.65 -30.69
N ILE A 759 -0.61 -27.33 -29.55
CA ILE A 759 0.56 -27.09 -28.68
C ILE A 759 1.78 -27.92 -29.12
N GLY A 760 2.29 -27.59 -30.31
CA GLY A 760 3.59 -28.03 -30.81
C GLY A 760 4.71 -27.05 -30.44
N ASN A 761 5.20 -27.09 -29.19
CA ASN A 761 6.43 -26.41 -28.74
C ASN A 761 6.52 -24.88 -29.01
N MET A 762 5.44 -24.12 -28.80
CA MET A 762 5.50 -22.66 -28.63
C MET A 762 4.94 -22.24 -27.27
N GLY A 763 5.67 -21.39 -26.56
CA GLY A 763 5.31 -20.92 -25.21
C GLY A 763 4.36 -19.73 -25.23
N ASP A 764 3.55 -19.61 -24.17
CA ASP A 764 2.76 -18.44 -23.78
C ASP A 764 1.86 -17.83 -24.89
N ALA A 765 1.42 -18.64 -25.85
CA ALA A 765 0.57 -18.23 -26.97
C ALA A 765 -0.93 -18.21 -26.59
N PHE A 766 -1.67 -17.23 -27.13
CA PHE A 766 -3.09 -17.01 -26.86
C PHE A 766 -3.96 -18.22 -27.24
N PRO A 767 -4.90 -18.67 -26.39
CA PRO A 767 -5.82 -19.73 -26.74
C PRO A 767 -6.91 -19.21 -27.70
N ILE A 768 -6.95 -19.77 -28.90
CA ILE A 768 -7.97 -19.46 -29.92
C ILE A 768 -9.16 -20.40 -29.70
N TYR A 769 -10.34 -19.82 -29.43
CA TYR A 769 -11.57 -20.58 -29.22
C TYR A 769 -12.46 -20.54 -30.46
N ILE A 770 -12.98 -21.70 -30.85
CA ILE A 770 -14.06 -21.82 -31.84
C ILE A 770 -15.37 -22.03 -31.09
N GLN A 771 -16.34 -21.13 -31.29
CA GLN A 771 -17.61 -21.16 -30.59
C GLN A 771 -18.62 -22.01 -31.39
N SER A 772 -18.97 -23.17 -30.83
CA SER A 772 -20.18 -23.91 -31.22
C SER A 772 -21.22 -23.75 -30.10
N GLU A 773 -22.41 -23.29 -30.45
CA GLU A 773 -23.55 -23.26 -29.51
C GLU A 773 -24.14 -24.67 -29.36
N GLU A 774 -24.36 -25.08 -28.10
CA GLU A 774 -25.05 -26.29 -27.65
C GLU A 774 -25.11 -27.46 -28.67
N ILE A 775 -23.96 -28.10 -28.91
CA ILE A 775 -23.99 -29.51 -29.32
C ILE A 775 -24.46 -30.30 -28.09
N LEU A 776 -25.63 -30.94 -28.19
CA LEU A 776 -26.13 -31.82 -27.15
C LEU A 776 -25.06 -32.89 -26.83
N GLU A 777 -24.72 -33.01 -25.55
CA GLU A 777 -23.79 -34.00 -24.98
C GLU A 777 -24.16 -35.46 -25.33
N LYS A 778 -25.37 -35.66 -25.86
CA LYS A 778 -25.96 -36.94 -26.27
C LYS A 778 -25.43 -37.52 -27.59
N ASP A 779 -24.88 -36.70 -28.49
CA ASP A 779 -24.40 -37.15 -29.81
C ASP A 779 -22.86 -37.22 -29.91
N LEU A 780 -22.11 -36.77 -28.90
CA LEU A 780 -20.64 -36.83 -28.88
C LEU A 780 -20.10 -38.29 -28.88
N ASP A 781 -20.77 -39.20 -28.17
CA ASP A 781 -20.46 -40.65 -28.20
C ASP A 781 -20.70 -41.29 -29.58
N ALA A 782 -21.52 -40.68 -30.46
CA ALA A 782 -21.77 -41.18 -31.81
C ALA A 782 -20.69 -40.74 -32.82
N PHE A 783 -19.97 -39.65 -32.53
CA PHE A 783 -18.93 -39.07 -33.38
C PHE A 783 -17.72 -38.59 -32.56
N GLY A 784 -17.00 -39.51 -31.92
CA GLY A 784 -15.70 -39.22 -31.32
C GLY A 784 -14.71 -38.68 -32.37
N MET A 785 -14.58 -37.35 -32.46
CA MET A 785 -13.83 -36.70 -33.55
C MET A 785 -12.32 -36.97 -33.50
N LEU A 786 -11.79 -37.32 -32.32
CA LEU A 786 -10.49 -37.98 -32.10
C LEU A 786 -10.48 -39.39 -32.71
N GLY A 787 -10.44 -39.45 -34.05
CA GLY A 787 -10.38 -40.69 -34.83
C GLY A 787 -11.21 -40.71 -36.12
N ALA A 788 -12.04 -39.68 -36.37
CA ALA A 788 -12.88 -39.63 -37.57
C ALA A 788 -12.08 -39.30 -38.85
N PHE A 789 -11.14 -38.35 -38.74
CA PHE A 789 -10.29 -37.89 -39.84
C PHE A 789 -8.94 -38.63 -39.86
N VAL A 790 -8.45 -38.93 -41.07
CA VAL A 790 -7.09 -39.41 -41.36
C VAL A 790 -6.17 -38.25 -41.77
N THR A 791 -6.75 -37.13 -42.18
CA THR A 791 -6.08 -35.84 -42.41
C THR A 791 -7.12 -34.75 -42.18
N CYS A 792 -6.77 -33.69 -41.43
CA CYS A 792 -7.70 -32.61 -41.11
C CYS A 792 -8.11 -31.76 -42.34
N PRO A 793 -9.28 -31.09 -42.30
CA PRO A 793 -9.65 -30.09 -43.30
C PRO A 793 -8.85 -28.79 -43.13
N THR A 794 -8.75 -28.00 -44.20
CA THR A 794 -8.22 -26.63 -44.20
C THR A 794 -9.31 -25.65 -43.78
N LEU A 795 -8.96 -24.70 -42.90
CA LEU A 795 -9.86 -23.63 -42.47
C LEU A 795 -9.61 -22.36 -43.32
N ASN A 796 -10.67 -21.84 -43.92
CA ASN A 796 -10.67 -20.58 -44.68
C ASN A 796 -11.33 -19.50 -43.83
N ILE A 797 -10.52 -18.64 -43.20
CA ILE A 797 -10.93 -17.63 -42.23
C ILE A 797 -11.09 -16.28 -42.94
N GLU A 798 -12.24 -15.63 -42.77
CA GLU A 798 -12.56 -14.34 -43.39
C GLU A 798 -12.11 -13.19 -42.50
N THR A 799 -11.10 -12.44 -42.96
CA THR A 799 -10.44 -11.34 -42.23
C THR A 799 -10.62 -10.01 -42.98
N PRO A 800 -10.38 -8.84 -42.36
CA PRO A 800 -10.44 -7.54 -43.03
C PRO A 800 -9.59 -7.43 -44.31
N ASP A 801 -8.45 -8.13 -44.38
CA ASP A 801 -7.51 -8.09 -45.49
C ASP A 801 -7.73 -9.20 -46.55
N GLY A 802 -8.68 -10.12 -46.32
CA GLY A 802 -9.03 -11.20 -47.24
C GLY A 802 -9.27 -12.54 -46.54
N ILE A 803 -9.12 -13.65 -47.28
CA ILE A 803 -9.22 -15.00 -46.72
C ILE A 803 -7.84 -15.48 -46.27
N LEU A 804 -7.66 -15.65 -44.96
CA LEU A 804 -6.51 -16.35 -44.38
C LEU A 804 -6.77 -17.86 -44.44
N LYS A 805 -5.91 -18.61 -45.12
CA LYS A 805 -5.96 -20.07 -45.16
C LYS A 805 -5.07 -20.67 -44.08
N LEU A 806 -5.68 -21.40 -43.14
CA LEU A 806 -4.99 -22.23 -42.18
C LEU A 806 -4.88 -23.65 -42.77
N GLU A 807 -3.85 -23.84 -43.59
CA GLU A 807 -3.58 -25.11 -44.29
C GLU A 807 -2.89 -26.12 -43.36
N VAL A 808 -3.30 -27.38 -43.45
CA VAL A 808 -2.65 -28.51 -42.75
C VAL A 808 -1.23 -28.72 -43.32
N ASP A 809 -0.28 -29.05 -42.45
CA ASP A 809 1.09 -29.40 -42.84
C ASP A 809 1.15 -30.85 -43.37
N PRO A 810 1.51 -31.08 -44.65
CA PRO A 810 1.60 -32.42 -45.22
C PRO A 810 2.88 -33.19 -44.82
N GLU A 811 3.89 -32.55 -44.22
CA GLU A 811 5.16 -33.20 -43.83
C GLU A 811 5.20 -33.60 -42.35
N SER A 812 4.19 -33.25 -41.56
CA SER A 812 4.08 -33.64 -40.15
C SER A 812 3.72 -35.12 -39.96
N ASP A 813 4.45 -35.81 -39.07
CA ASP A 813 4.11 -37.16 -38.59
C ASP A 813 2.71 -37.21 -37.93
N TYR A 814 2.20 -36.06 -37.47
CA TYR A 814 0.85 -35.90 -36.90
C TYR A 814 -0.02 -35.06 -37.85
N LYS A 815 -0.85 -35.73 -38.65
CA LYS A 815 -1.69 -35.20 -39.75
C LYS A 815 -2.82 -34.22 -39.36
N ASN A 816 -2.72 -33.63 -38.17
CA ASN A 816 -3.68 -32.70 -37.57
C ASN A 816 -3.10 -31.29 -37.38
N SER A 817 -1.80 -31.10 -37.61
CA SER A 817 -1.10 -29.82 -37.38
C SER A 817 -1.17 -28.89 -38.60
N PHE A 818 -1.24 -27.58 -38.35
CA PHE A 818 -1.26 -26.54 -39.38
C PHE A 818 0.14 -25.96 -39.65
N LYS A 819 0.35 -25.39 -40.83
CA LYS A 819 1.62 -24.75 -41.22
C LYS A 819 1.93 -23.53 -40.34
N GLU A 820 3.15 -23.49 -39.81
CA GLU A 820 3.68 -22.44 -38.92
C GLU A 820 3.42 -21.01 -39.44
N GLU A 821 3.76 -20.71 -40.70
CA GLU A 821 3.57 -19.40 -41.34
C GLU A 821 2.09 -18.94 -41.42
N ALA A 822 1.13 -19.86 -41.34
CA ALA A 822 -0.30 -19.55 -41.29
C ALA A 822 -0.78 -19.27 -39.86
N VAL A 823 -0.21 -19.97 -38.86
CA VAL A 823 -0.44 -19.74 -37.43
C VAL A 823 0.16 -18.40 -36.98
N GLU A 824 1.36 -18.04 -37.45
CA GLU A 824 1.95 -16.72 -37.16
C GLU A 824 1.05 -15.55 -37.61
N LYS A 825 0.40 -15.68 -38.76
CA LYS A 825 -0.53 -14.66 -39.30
C LYS A 825 -1.86 -14.66 -38.56
N LEU A 826 -2.30 -15.82 -38.07
CA LEU A 826 -3.47 -15.97 -37.22
C LEU A 826 -3.31 -15.18 -35.90
N HIS A 827 -2.12 -15.24 -35.29
CA HIS A 827 -1.77 -14.48 -34.08
C HIS A 827 -1.63 -12.96 -34.31
N GLN A 828 -1.61 -12.49 -35.56
CA GLN A 828 -1.50 -11.06 -35.92
C GLN A 828 -2.86 -10.41 -36.22
N LEU A 829 -3.96 -11.17 -36.19
CA LEU A 829 -5.30 -10.63 -36.42
C LEU A 829 -5.74 -9.73 -35.24
N PRO A 830 -6.45 -8.61 -35.51
CA PRO A 830 -7.11 -7.83 -34.46
C PRO A 830 -8.09 -8.68 -33.63
N THR A 831 -8.32 -8.31 -32.38
CA THR A 831 -9.40 -8.87 -31.55
C THR A 831 -10.75 -8.82 -32.27
N GLY A 832 -11.48 -9.94 -32.27
CA GLY A 832 -12.80 -10.03 -32.88
C GLY A 832 -13.29 -11.45 -33.14
N LYS A 833 -14.57 -11.57 -33.56
CA LYS A 833 -15.17 -12.82 -34.05
C LYS A 833 -15.00 -12.90 -35.57
N TYR A 834 -14.33 -13.94 -36.04
CA TYR A 834 -14.02 -14.20 -37.45
C TYR A 834 -14.84 -15.39 -37.95
N SER A 835 -15.48 -15.26 -39.11
CA SER A 835 -16.18 -16.38 -39.75
C SER A 835 -15.22 -17.26 -40.53
N PHE A 836 -15.44 -18.58 -40.54
CA PHE A 836 -14.66 -19.52 -41.34
C PHE A 836 -15.49 -20.59 -42.05
N THR A 837 -14.90 -21.14 -43.12
CA THR A 837 -15.43 -22.25 -43.92
C THR A 837 -14.39 -23.38 -44.04
N LEU A 838 -14.84 -24.60 -44.34
CA LEU A 838 -14.00 -25.80 -44.39
C LEU A 838 -13.87 -26.35 -45.81
N GLU A 839 -12.69 -26.85 -46.16
CA GLU A 839 -12.45 -27.64 -47.38
C GLU A 839 -11.38 -28.73 -47.18
N GLY A 840 -11.40 -29.78 -47.99
CA GLY A 840 -10.43 -30.90 -47.91
C GLY A 840 -10.72 -31.87 -46.77
N GLY A 841 -9.66 -32.51 -46.24
CA GLY A 841 -9.76 -33.55 -45.21
C GLY A 841 -10.17 -34.94 -45.74
N GLU A 842 -9.76 -36.00 -45.04
CA GLU A 842 -9.97 -37.40 -45.46
C GLU A 842 -10.45 -38.29 -44.31
N SER A 843 -11.19 -39.37 -44.62
CA SER A 843 -11.57 -40.43 -43.67
C SER A 843 -11.63 -41.80 -44.34
N THR A 844 -11.37 -42.86 -43.58
CA THR A 844 -11.59 -44.26 -44.02
C THR A 844 -13.05 -44.70 -43.94
N GLN A 845 -13.86 -44.08 -43.06
CA GLN A 845 -15.23 -44.52 -42.76
C GLN A 845 -16.30 -43.60 -43.36
N TYR A 846 -16.01 -42.31 -43.46
CA TYR A 846 -16.97 -41.28 -43.87
C TYR A 846 -16.67 -40.68 -45.24
N ALA A 847 -17.72 -40.22 -45.92
CA ALA A 847 -17.65 -39.34 -47.09
C ALA A 847 -18.19 -37.96 -46.67
N TYR A 848 -17.32 -36.95 -46.64
CA TYR A 848 -17.66 -35.63 -46.11
C TYR A 848 -18.23 -34.71 -47.18
N ASN A 849 -19.40 -34.13 -46.89
CA ASN A 849 -19.97 -33.02 -47.64
C ASN A 849 -19.95 -31.77 -46.75
N TYR A 850 -19.24 -30.72 -47.15
CA TYR A 850 -19.15 -29.49 -46.36
C TYR A 850 -20.29 -28.52 -46.69
N ASP A 851 -21.25 -28.39 -45.78
CA ASP A 851 -22.29 -27.38 -45.84
C ASP A 851 -21.77 -26.05 -45.28
N ASN A 852 -21.01 -25.35 -46.12
CA ASN A 852 -20.47 -24.03 -45.85
C ASN A 852 -21.51 -22.89 -45.92
N THR A 853 -22.83 -23.18 -46.00
CA THR A 853 -23.87 -22.14 -45.97
C THR A 853 -24.01 -21.47 -44.61
N VAL A 854 -23.65 -22.18 -43.53
CA VAL A 854 -23.55 -21.64 -42.17
C VAL A 854 -22.10 -21.74 -41.70
N LYS A 855 -21.42 -20.59 -41.68
CA LYS A 855 -20.00 -20.47 -41.33
C LYS A 855 -19.77 -20.72 -39.84
N GLY A 856 -18.59 -21.25 -39.50
CA GLY A 856 -18.14 -21.38 -38.12
C GLY A 856 -17.62 -20.04 -37.61
N VAL A 857 -17.53 -19.88 -36.29
CA VAL A 857 -17.06 -18.64 -35.65
C VAL A 857 -15.85 -18.94 -34.78
N MET A 858 -14.74 -18.27 -35.09
CA MET A 858 -13.49 -18.30 -34.34
C MET A 858 -13.33 -16.96 -33.61
N LEU A 859 -13.06 -16.99 -32.32
CA LEU A 859 -12.74 -15.80 -31.52
C LEU A 859 -11.23 -15.61 -31.44
N VAL A 860 -10.75 -14.46 -31.90
CA VAL A 860 -9.45 -13.92 -31.48
C VAL A 860 -9.73 -13.01 -30.28
N PRO A 861 -9.37 -13.43 -29.05
CA PRO A 861 -9.84 -12.78 -27.83
C PRO A 861 -9.31 -11.36 -27.65
N GLY A 862 -10.01 -10.58 -26.84
CA GLY A 862 -9.52 -9.29 -26.33
C GLY A 862 -8.48 -9.48 -25.22
N LYS A 863 -7.63 -8.47 -25.03
CA LYS A 863 -6.98 -8.30 -23.73
C LYS A 863 -8.04 -7.91 -22.72
N SER A 864 -8.15 -8.65 -21.62
CA SER A 864 -9.09 -8.36 -20.55
C SER A 864 -8.84 -6.96 -19.97
N THR A 865 -9.90 -6.15 -19.92
CA THR A 865 -9.88 -4.87 -19.21
C THR A 865 -10.19 -5.09 -17.74
N VAL A 866 -9.41 -4.47 -16.87
CA VAL A 866 -9.53 -4.55 -15.41
C VAL A 866 -9.43 -3.15 -14.83
N GLU A 867 -10.40 -2.80 -14.02
CA GLU A 867 -10.41 -1.62 -13.16
C GLU A 867 -10.57 -2.08 -11.71
N ILE A 868 -9.88 -1.45 -10.76
CA ILE A 868 -10.08 -1.69 -9.32
C ILE A 868 -10.25 -0.35 -8.65
N LYS A 869 -11.45 -0.10 -8.14
CA LYS A 869 -11.85 1.16 -7.49
C LYS A 869 -11.60 1.07 -5.98
N GLY A 870 -11.23 2.20 -5.38
CA GLY A 870 -11.07 2.35 -3.93
C GLY A 870 -9.70 1.98 -3.36
N ILE A 871 -8.75 1.54 -4.19
CA ILE A 871 -7.36 1.24 -3.79
C ILE A 871 -6.38 2.39 -4.03
N ASP A 872 -6.82 3.46 -4.72
CA ASP A 872 -5.98 4.61 -5.06
C ASP A 872 -5.70 5.49 -3.85
N ASN A 873 -4.45 5.97 -3.76
CA ASN A 873 -3.99 6.88 -2.70
C ASN A 873 -4.35 6.38 -1.29
N LEU A 874 -4.29 5.07 -1.05
CA LEU A 874 -4.32 4.54 0.30
C LEU A 874 -3.08 5.04 1.06
N VAL A 875 -3.33 5.62 2.23
CA VAL A 875 -2.33 6.19 3.12
C VAL A 875 -2.58 5.64 4.52
N TYR A 876 -1.50 5.41 5.27
CA TYR A 876 -1.58 5.05 6.68
C TYR A 876 -2.45 6.04 7.47
N GLY A 877 -3.19 5.55 8.46
CA GLY A 877 -4.10 6.38 9.25
C GLY A 877 -5.47 6.70 8.65
N ARG A 878 -5.81 6.14 7.48
CA ARG A 878 -7.14 6.27 6.89
C ARG A 878 -8.23 5.75 7.86
N LYS A 879 -8.95 6.68 8.50
CA LYS A 879 -9.96 6.37 9.54
C LYS A 879 -11.18 5.65 9.02
N GLU A 880 -11.74 6.13 7.91
CA GLU A 880 -12.91 5.53 7.28
C GLU A 880 -12.51 4.30 6.47
N PRO A 881 -13.20 3.15 6.62
CA PRO A 881 -12.97 1.97 5.80
C PRO A 881 -13.05 2.24 4.29
N PHE A 882 -12.60 1.26 3.51
CA PHE A 882 -12.60 1.32 2.05
C PHE A 882 -13.08 0.02 1.44
N LYS A 883 -13.81 0.12 0.33
CA LYS A 883 -14.26 -1.04 -0.45
C LYS A 883 -13.35 -1.21 -1.64
N ILE A 884 -13.11 -2.46 -2.00
CA ILE A 884 -12.33 -2.85 -3.17
C ILE A 884 -13.35 -3.34 -4.19
N GLU A 885 -13.69 -2.48 -5.13
CA GLU A 885 -14.66 -2.79 -6.19
C GLU A 885 -13.88 -3.13 -7.46
N ILE A 886 -13.82 -4.43 -7.78
CA ILE A 886 -13.14 -4.95 -8.96
C ILE A 886 -14.13 -5.04 -10.10
N GLU A 887 -13.82 -4.42 -11.23
CA GLU A 887 -14.62 -4.47 -12.45
C GLU A 887 -13.75 -5.03 -13.58
N ALA A 888 -14.19 -6.12 -14.21
CA ALA A 888 -13.51 -6.75 -15.32
C ALA A 888 -14.44 -6.83 -16.53
N ASN A 889 -13.97 -6.33 -17.68
CA ASN A 889 -14.75 -6.30 -18.93
C ASN A 889 -16.15 -5.67 -18.81
N GLY A 890 -16.29 -4.64 -17.95
CA GLY A 890 -17.57 -3.96 -17.69
C GLY A 890 -18.52 -4.73 -16.76
N SER A 891 -18.02 -5.72 -16.00
CA SER A 891 -18.80 -6.52 -15.06
C SER A 891 -18.11 -6.62 -13.69
N PRO A 892 -18.85 -6.54 -12.56
CA PRO A 892 -18.25 -6.62 -11.23
C PRO A 892 -17.78 -8.03 -10.90
N VAL A 893 -16.57 -8.16 -10.34
CA VAL A 893 -16.00 -9.42 -9.86
C VAL A 893 -16.25 -9.55 -8.35
N THR A 894 -17.15 -10.44 -7.97
CA THR A 894 -17.61 -10.61 -6.58
C THR A 894 -16.76 -11.57 -5.74
N GLU A 895 -15.84 -12.32 -6.36
CA GLU A 895 -14.96 -13.26 -5.67
C GLU A 895 -13.49 -12.93 -5.94
N TYR A 896 -12.77 -12.55 -4.87
CA TYR A 896 -11.35 -12.24 -4.91
C TYR A 896 -10.69 -12.60 -3.57
N THR A 897 -9.37 -12.69 -3.59
CA THR A 897 -8.52 -12.94 -2.42
C THR A 897 -7.47 -11.84 -2.29
N ILE A 898 -7.05 -11.53 -1.05
CA ILE A 898 -6.02 -10.53 -0.76
C ILE A 898 -5.11 -11.08 0.32
N THR A 899 -3.81 -10.77 0.25
CA THR A 899 -2.78 -11.25 1.20
C THR A 899 -2.93 -10.69 2.63
N LYS A 900 -3.59 -9.53 2.79
CA LYS A 900 -4.01 -8.93 4.08
C LYS A 900 -2.89 -8.78 5.13
N ASN A 901 -1.67 -8.45 4.70
CA ASN A 901 -0.56 -8.14 5.60
C ASN A 901 -0.65 -6.70 6.11
N PHE A 902 -1.16 -5.78 5.28
CA PHE A 902 -1.16 -4.33 5.55
C PHE A 902 -2.58 -3.75 5.72
N ILE A 903 -3.62 -4.56 5.48
CA ILE A 903 -5.03 -4.20 5.61
C ILE A 903 -5.84 -5.27 6.36
N GLN A 904 -6.87 -4.86 7.09
CA GLN A 904 -7.80 -5.74 7.82
C GLN A 904 -9.19 -5.67 7.22
N GLU A 905 -9.87 -6.80 7.04
CA GLU A 905 -11.31 -6.81 6.71
C GLU A 905 -12.16 -6.53 7.96
N THR A 906 -13.24 -5.77 7.79
CA THR A 906 -14.15 -5.41 8.88
C THR A 906 -15.30 -6.41 9.00
N ASP A 907 -16.21 -6.17 9.97
CA ASP A 907 -17.47 -6.95 10.09
C ASP A 907 -18.39 -6.78 8.86
N ALA A 908 -18.12 -5.81 7.98
CA ALA A 908 -18.76 -5.66 6.68
C ALA A 908 -17.89 -6.32 5.59
N VAL A 909 -18.48 -7.30 4.89
CA VAL A 909 -17.80 -8.07 3.83
C VAL A 909 -17.34 -7.15 2.69
N GLY A 910 -16.09 -7.32 2.26
CA GLY A 910 -15.48 -6.50 1.19
C GLY A 910 -15.07 -5.08 1.61
N GLU A 911 -15.12 -4.77 2.91
CA GLU A 911 -14.83 -3.44 3.46
C GLU A 911 -13.64 -3.53 4.43
N TYR A 912 -12.56 -2.80 4.13
CA TYR A 912 -11.25 -2.94 4.75
C TYR A 912 -10.79 -1.66 5.48
N LYS A 913 -9.91 -1.84 6.47
CA LYS A 913 -9.15 -0.76 7.13
C LYS A 913 -7.67 -0.92 6.85
N VAL A 914 -6.96 0.20 6.77
CA VAL A 914 -5.49 0.21 6.70
C VAL A 914 -4.92 -0.11 8.09
N LEU A 915 -3.98 -1.06 8.17
CA LEU A 915 -3.24 -1.40 9.39
C LEU A 915 -1.82 -0.82 9.39
N SER A 916 -1.14 -0.83 8.25
CA SER A 916 0.30 -0.56 8.14
C SER A 916 0.65 -0.14 6.71
N VAL A 917 1.87 0.38 6.49
CA VAL A 917 2.42 0.73 5.18
C VAL A 917 3.01 -0.50 4.51
N GLY A 918 2.82 -0.64 3.20
CA GLY A 918 3.34 -1.76 2.43
C GLY A 918 2.49 -2.12 1.21
N THR A 919 2.66 -3.35 0.73
CA THR A 919 1.97 -3.84 -0.48
C THR A 919 1.33 -5.21 -0.28
N ASP A 920 0.03 -5.29 -0.50
CA ASP A 920 -0.72 -6.55 -0.59
C ASP A 920 -1.02 -6.91 -2.05
N THR A 921 -1.23 -8.20 -2.35
CA THR A 921 -1.64 -8.64 -3.70
C THR A 921 -3.10 -9.07 -3.70
N ILE A 922 -3.87 -8.49 -4.62
CA ILE A 922 -5.26 -8.88 -4.92
C ILE A 922 -5.21 -9.92 -6.04
N THR A 923 -5.82 -11.09 -5.83
CA THR A 923 -5.90 -12.18 -6.81
C THR A 923 -7.35 -12.60 -7.02
N PHE A 924 -7.80 -12.59 -8.27
CA PHE A 924 -9.20 -12.85 -8.66
C PHE A 924 -9.29 -13.44 -10.07
N THR A 925 -10.43 -14.03 -10.39
CA THR A 925 -10.70 -14.58 -11.74
C THR A 925 -11.54 -13.59 -12.53
N ILE A 926 -11.07 -13.22 -13.72
CA ILE A 926 -11.87 -12.52 -14.73
C ILE A 926 -12.76 -13.57 -15.40
N PRO A 927 -14.10 -13.46 -15.34
CA PRO A 927 -14.98 -14.42 -16.01
C PRO A 927 -14.91 -14.26 -17.54
N ALA A 928 -15.08 -15.37 -18.24
CA ALA A 928 -15.19 -15.36 -19.70
C ALA A 928 -16.41 -14.55 -20.16
N THR A 929 -16.28 -13.89 -21.32
CA THR A 929 -17.35 -13.12 -21.97
C THR A 929 -17.53 -13.59 -23.42
N GLU A 930 -18.44 -12.97 -24.17
CA GLU A 930 -18.51 -13.20 -25.62
C GLU A 930 -17.22 -12.84 -26.39
N GLN A 931 -16.27 -12.12 -25.79
CA GLN A 931 -15.05 -11.64 -26.46
C GLN A 931 -13.74 -11.88 -25.69
N THR A 932 -13.81 -12.45 -24.48
CA THR A 932 -12.65 -12.72 -23.61
C THR A 932 -12.75 -14.11 -22.97
N ILE A 933 -11.60 -14.69 -22.66
CA ILE A 933 -11.49 -15.97 -21.94
C ILE A 933 -11.59 -15.75 -20.43
N GLU A 934 -11.63 -16.85 -19.66
CA GLU A 934 -11.43 -16.80 -18.21
C GLU A 934 -9.93 -16.63 -17.89
N GLU A 935 -9.57 -15.71 -16.99
CA GLU A 935 -8.18 -15.33 -16.72
C GLU A 935 -7.94 -15.06 -15.23
N THR A 936 -6.98 -15.77 -14.61
CA THR A 936 -6.54 -15.48 -13.24
C THR A 936 -5.67 -14.22 -13.22
N CYS A 937 -6.19 -13.17 -12.60
CA CYS A 937 -5.59 -11.85 -12.56
C CYS A 937 -5.01 -11.53 -11.18
N VAL A 938 -3.77 -11.02 -11.15
CA VAL A 938 -3.11 -10.51 -9.94
C VAL A 938 -2.85 -9.01 -10.09
N ARG A 939 -3.09 -8.24 -9.03
CA ARG A 939 -2.82 -6.81 -8.91
C ARG A 939 -2.18 -6.48 -7.56
N ILE A 940 -1.49 -5.35 -7.48
CA ILE A 940 -0.87 -4.86 -6.24
C ILE A 940 -1.74 -3.74 -5.67
N LEU A 941 -2.00 -3.79 -4.36
CA LEU A 941 -2.55 -2.72 -3.55
C LEU A 941 -1.41 -2.13 -2.73
N THR A 942 -1.18 -0.82 -2.83
CA THR A 942 -0.11 -0.12 -2.11
C THR A 942 -0.71 0.81 -1.07
N VAL A 943 -0.29 0.68 0.19
CA VAL A 943 -0.51 1.67 1.25
C VAL A 943 0.76 2.51 1.37
N ASN A 944 0.62 3.83 1.22
CA ASN A 944 1.71 4.79 1.32
C ASN A 944 1.85 5.36 2.74
N LYS A 945 3.02 5.93 3.05
CA LYS A 945 3.29 6.60 4.32
C LYS A 945 2.43 7.86 4.50
N ALA A 946 2.09 8.16 5.75
CA ALA A 946 1.40 9.39 6.12
C ALA A 946 2.40 10.55 6.29
N THR A 947 2.05 11.78 5.90
CA THR A 947 2.97 12.91 6.07
C THR A 947 2.94 13.43 7.51
N LEU A 948 4.09 13.43 8.18
CA LEU A 948 4.25 13.98 9.53
C LEU A 948 5.11 15.24 9.49
N ILE A 949 4.52 16.37 9.88
CA ILE A 949 5.22 17.65 9.94
C ILE A 949 5.82 17.83 11.34
N VAL A 950 7.12 18.10 11.39
CA VAL A 950 7.88 18.26 12.63
C VAL A 950 8.43 19.69 12.73
N THR A 951 8.13 20.38 13.84
CA THR A 951 8.58 21.75 14.11
C THR A 951 9.23 21.81 15.50
N PRO A 952 10.48 22.26 15.66
CA PRO A 952 11.05 22.52 17.00
C PRO A 952 10.27 23.62 17.73
N GLU A 953 10.17 23.52 19.06
CA GLU A 953 9.66 24.60 19.91
C GLU A 953 10.60 25.84 19.87
N ASP A 954 10.03 27.04 19.97
CA ASP A 954 10.80 28.30 20.01
C ASP A 954 11.41 28.51 21.41
N ILE A 955 12.73 28.67 21.48
CA ILE A 955 13.50 28.79 22.73
C ILE A 955 13.90 30.26 22.96
N ILE A 956 13.74 30.74 24.21
CA ILE A 956 14.08 32.12 24.59
C ILE A 956 15.09 32.10 25.74
N CYS A 957 16.27 32.69 25.51
CA CYS A 957 17.35 32.85 26.49
C CYS A 957 17.64 34.34 26.79
N LYS A 958 18.48 34.57 27.81
CA LYS A 958 19.02 35.90 28.13
C LYS A 958 20.50 35.98 27.81
N GLU A 959 20.98 37.12 27.33
CA GLU A 959 22.43 37.37 27.15
C GLU A 959 23.18 37.10 28.47
N GLY A 960 24.34 36.45 28.38
CA GLY A 960 25.15 36.07 29.55
C GLY A 960 24.60 34.91 30.38
N SER A 961 23.41 34.38 30.05
CA SER A 961 22.79 33.18 30.66
C SER A 961 22.23 32.23 29.60
N VAL A 962 22.89 32.15 28.44
CA VAL A 962 22.50 31.29 27.32
C VAL A 962 22.84 29.84 27.67
N VAL A 963 21.81 29.00 27.83
CA VAL A 963 21.96 27.55 28.03
C VAL A 963 21.57 26.86 26.72
N ILE A 964 22.48 26.09 26.15
CA ILE A 964 22.20 25.27 24.96
C ILE A 964 21.59 23.95 25.44
N PRO A 965 20.37 23.57 25.00
CA PRO A 965 19.77 22.28 25.34
C PRO A 965 20.58 21.11 24.78
N GLU A 966 20.64 20.01 25.54
CA GLU A 966 21.17 18.73 25.04
C GLU A 966 20.14 18.01 24.14
N THR A 967 18.85 18.30 24.31
CA THR A 967 17.73 17.85 23.48
C THR A 967 16.75 18.99 23.22
N TYR A 968 16.00 18.92 22.13
CA TYR A 968 14.99 19.93 21.76
C TYR A 968 13.59 19.32 21.88
N GLU A 969 12.61 20.11 22.30
CA GLU A 969 11.20 19.73 22.24
C GLU A 969 10.63 20.01 20.83
N PHE A 970 9.72 19.16 20.37
CA PHE A 970 9.13 19.25 19.04
C PHE A 970 7.60 19.19 19.10
N LYS A 971 6.99 20.04 18.30
CA LYS A 971 5.58 19.95 17.94
C LYS A 971 5.43 19.13 16.65
N TYR A 972 4.53 18.16 16.69
CA TYR A 972 4.18 17.29 15.57
C TYR A 972 2.78 17.63 15.05
N GLU A 973 2.62 17.67 13.73
CA GLU A 973 1.34 17.88 13.04
C GLU A 973 1.22 16.82 11.92
N GLY A 974 0.32 15.84 12.07
CA GLY A 974 0.13 14.77 11.07
C GLY A 974 -0.09 13.36 11.63
N PHE A 975 0.11 13.14 12.93
CA PHE A 975 -0.15 11.84 13.56
C PHE A 975 -1.61 11.37 13.36
N VAL A 976 -1.75 10.07 13.11
CA VAL A 976 -2.98 9.34 12.83
C VAL A 976 -3.07 8.12 13.76
N ASN A 977 -4.14 7.31 13.69
CA ASN A 977 -4.27 6.06 14.47
C ASN A 977 -4.08 6.12 16.01
N GLU A 978 -4.14 7.31 16.62
CA GLU A 978 -3.78 7.58 18.04
C GLU A 978 -2.25 7.54 18.32
N ASP A 979 -1.43 7.55 17.27
CA ASP A 979 0.02 7.71 17.33
C ASP A 979 0.45 9.03 17.96
N ASN A 980 1.67 9.02 18.48
CA ASN A 980 2.36 10.17 19.05
C ASN A 980 3.88 10.00 18.86
N ALA A 981 4.69 10.86 19.47
CA ALA A 981 6.15 10.77 19.37
C ALA A 981 6.71 9.39 19.72
N SER A 982 6.09 8.64 20.65
CA SER A 982 6.51 7.27 21.00
C SER A 982 6.19 6.20 19.94
N SER A 983 5.48 6.54 18.87
CA SER A 983 5.22 5.63 17.74
C SER A 983 6.34 5.65 16.71
N LEU A 984 7.28 6.60 16.78
CA LEU A 984 8.33 6.78 15.76
C LEU A 984 9.53 5.87 15.99
N ASP A 985 9.98 5.15 14.95
CA ASP A 985 11.19 4.32 15.00
C ASP A 985 12.45 5.12 15.41
N VAL A 986 12.57 6.35 14.91
CA VAL A 986 13.63 7.31 15.28
C VAL A 986 13.03 8.71 15.48
N LEU A 987 13.20 9.26 16.68
CA LEU A 987 12.79 10.64 17.00
C LEU A 987 13.63 11.70 16.27
N PRO A 988 13.03 12.86 15.88
CA PRO A 988 13.76 13.97 15.28
C PRO A 988 14.84 14.54 16.21
N ILE A 989 15.95 14.96 15.62
CA ILE A 989 17.07 15.62 16.28
C ILE A 989 17.06 17.11 15.95
N GLY A 990 17.34 17.94 16.96
CA GLY A 990 17.26 19.40 16.89
C GLY A 990 18.66 20.01 16.84
N ILE A 991 18.91 20.87 15.85
CA ILE A 991 20.23 21.45 15.61
C ILE A 991 20.12 22.97 15.53
N CYS A 992 20.77 23.66 16.46
CA CYS A 992 20.88 25.12 16.51
C CYS A 992 22.35 25.53 16.67
N GLN A 993 22.82 26.54 15.92
CA GLN A 993 24.20 27.06 16.01
C GLN A 993 24.30 28.32 16.88
N VAL A 994 23.57 28.33 18.00
CA VAL A 994 23.72 29.33 19.07
C VAL A 994 25.02 29.09 19.87
N THR A 995 25.55 30.12 20.51
CA THR A 995 26.73 30.05 21.39
C THR A 995 26.46 30.68 22.74
N GLU A 996 27.16 30.25 23.80
CA GLU A 996 27.08 30.88 25.14
C GLU A 996 27.39 32.39 25.14
N THR A 997 28.13 32.87 24.13
CA THR A 997 28.51 34.28 23.92
C THR A 997 27.56 35.08 23.01
N ALA A 998 26.38 34.52 22.68
CA ALA A 998 25.37 35.19 21.88
C ALA A 998 24.71 36.38 22.62
N LYS A 999 24.29 37.40 21.86
CA LYS A 999 23.92 38.74 22.37
C LYS A 999 22.46 39.09 22.14
N GLU A 1000 21.97 40.08 22.87
CA GLU A 1000 20.64 40.66 22.68
C GLU A 1000 20.33 40.95 21.21
N GLY A 1001 19.19 40.45 20.74
CA GLY A 1001 18.69 40.62 19.38
C GLY A 1001 19.24 39.61 18.36
N GLU A 1002 20.18 38.74 18.74
CA GLU A 1002 20.57 37.60 17.91
C GLU A 1002 19.49 36.50 17.96
N VAL A 1003 19.11 36.00 16.78
CA VAL A 1003 18.14 34.91 16.61
C VAL A 1003 18.76 33.85 15.70
N PHE A 1004 18.72 32.60 16.15
CA PHE A 1004 19.31 31.45 15.47
C PHE A 1004 18.20 30.48 15.06
N THR A 1005 18.29 29.90 13.87
CA THR A 1005 17.37 28.83 13.45
C THR A 1005 17.66 27.53 14.19
N ILE A 1006 16.60 26.89 14.68
CA ILE A 1006 16.59 25.50 15.13
C ILE A 1006 16.06 24.66 13.97
N PHE A 1007 16.88 23.74 13.45
CA PHE A 1007 16.49 22.80 12.41
C PHE A 1007 16.09 21.45 13.03
N ALA A 1008 14.96 20.89 12.62
CA ALA A 1008 14.66 19.48 12.84
C ALA A 1008 15.24 18.62 11.69
N THR A 1009 15.73 17.43 11.99
CA THR A 1009 16.25 16.48 11.00
C THR A 1009 16.33 15.06 11.58
N GLY A 1010 16.41 14.03 10.74
CA GLY A 1010 16.86 12.70 11.15
C GLY A 1010 15.85 11.87 11.96
N ALA A 1011 14.56 12.21 11.86
CA ALA A 1011 13.52 11.26 12.19
C ALA A 1011 13.35 10.24 11.05
N GLU A 1012 13.18 8.98 11.40
CA GLU A 1012 12.93 7.85 10.50
C GLU A 1012 11.78 7.02 11.10
N ASP A 1013 10.93 6.45 10.25
CA ASP A 1013 9.74 5.70 10.67
C ASP A 1013 9.15 4.93 9.49
N ASP A 1014 8.65 3.71 9.68
CA ASP A 1014 8.08 2.90 8.59
C ASP A 1014 6.65 3.28 8.16
N HIS A 1015 5.92 4.06 8.95
CA HIS A 1015 4.55 4.55 8.66
C HIS A 1015 4.48 6.01 8.20
N TYR A 1016 5.48 6.84 8.50
CA TYR A 1016 5.47 8.29 8.28
C TYR A 1016 6.60 8.81 7.36
N ASP A 1017 6.26 9.74 6.46
CA ASP A 1017 7.20 10.57 5.69
C ASP A 1017 7.31 11.95 6.33
N PHE A 1018 8.54 12.44 6.56
CA PHE A 1018 8.78 13.62 7.39
C PHE A 1018 8.93 14.93 6.60
N VAL A 1019 8.26 15.98 7.08
CA VAL A 1019 8.42 17.36 6.59
C VAL A 1019 8.85 18.26 7.74
N TYR A 1020 10.11 18.71 7.73
CA TYR A 1020 10.66 19.56 8.77
C TYR A 1020 10.32 21.04 8.55
N ARG A 1021 10.03 21.75 9.65
CA ARG A 1021 9.91 23.21 9.72
C ARG A 1021 10.96 23.79 10.68
N GLU A 1022 11.27 25.06 10.52
CA GLU A 1022 12.23 25.79 11.36
C GLU A 1022 11.59 26.32 12.65
N GLY A 1023 12.26 26.09 13.78
CA GLY A 1023 12.02 26.80 15.05
C GLY A 1023 13.09 27.88 15.28
N LYS A 1024 12.99 28.67 16.36
CA LYS A 1024 13.88 29.80 16.65
C LYS A 1024 14.44 29.78 18.07
N PHE A 1025 15.73 30.06 18.18
CA PHE A 1025 16.42 30.33 19.43
C PHE A 1025 16.69 31.83 19.52
N MET A 1026 16.07 32.54 20.47
CA MET A 1026 16.07 34.00 20.58
C MET A 1026 16.82 34.46 21.83
N ILE A 1027 17.71 35.46 21.69
CA ILE A 1027 18.45 36.06 22.81
C ILE A 1027 17.87 37.43 23.15
N ASN A 1028 17.32 37.57 24.35
CA ASN A 1028 16.85 38.84 24.91
C ASN A 1028 17.90 39.47 25.85
N GLY A 1029 17.90 40.79 25.98
CA GLY A 1029 18.81 41.48 26.90
C GLY A 1029 18.55 41.20 28.37
N GLU A 1030 19.61 41.32 29.17
CA GLU A 1030 19.50 41.42 30.62
C GLU A 1030 19.16 42.87 31.03
N GLN A 1031 18.43 43.07 32.12
CA GLN A 1031 17.87 44.38 32.46
C GLN A 1031 18.96 45.44 32.76
N GLY A 1032 18.93 46.56 32.02
CA GLY A 1032 19.34 47.87 32.53
C GLY A 1032 20.81 48.31 32.38
N ILE A 1033 21.72 47.51 31.83
CA ILE A 1033 23.11 47.93 31.58
C ILE A 1033 23.19 48.75 30.28
N THR A 1034 23.90 49.89 30.29
CA THR A 1034 24.06 50.74 29.09
C THR A 1034 25.52 51.09 28.80
N ASN A 1035 26.02 50.45 27.74
CA ASN A 1035 27.29 50.63 27.02
C ASN A 1035 28.63 50.33 27.72
N ASN A 1036 29.46 49.63 26.94
CA ASN A 1036 30.89 49.46 27.11
C ASN A 1036 31.66 50.70 26.58
N THR A 1037 32.99 50.64 26.69
CA THR A 1037 33.92 51.60 26.08
C THR A 1037 33.73 51.76 24.56
N ALA A 1038 34.03 52.95 24.02
CA ALA A 1038 33.82 53.28 22.61
C ALA A 1038 34.75 52.53 21.62
N ASP A 1039 35.76 51.82 22.12
CA ASP A 1039 36.61 50.88 21.38
C ASP A 1039 36.37 49.41 21.78
N GLY A 1040 35.39 49.15 22.65
CA GLY A 1040 34.94 47.81 23.05
C GLY A 1040 35.89 47.01 23.96
N LYS A 1041 37.03 47.58 24.36
CA LYS A 1041 38.09 46.86 25.08
C LYS A 1041 37.77 46.54 26.52
N ILE A 1042 37.29 47.53 27.28
CA ILE A 1042 36.89 47.35 28.68
C ILE A 1042 35.38 47.20 28.75
N ARG A 1043 34.95 46.13 29.42
CA ARG A 1043 33.53 45.77 29.65
C ARG A 1043 33.22 45.67 31.13
N VAL A 1044 31.98 45.97 31.49
CA VAL A 1044 31.48 45.89 32.87
C VAL A 1044 30.15 45.14 32.89
N LEU A 1045 30.11 44.06 33.67
CA LEU A 1045 28.97 43.14 33.81
C LEU A 1045 28.56 43.09 35.29
N PHE A 1046 27.32 42.69 35.57
CA PHE A 1046 26.85 42.43 36.93
C PHE A 1046 26.15 41.07 36.97
N THR A 1047 26.75 40.08 37.64
CA THR A 1047 26.24 38.70 37.65
C THR A 1047 26.42 38.03 39.01
N LYS A 1048 25.39 37.29 39.46
CA LYS A 1048 25.35 36.57 40.74
C LYS A 1048 25.76 37.45 41.96
N GLY A 1049 25.40 38.74 41.92
CA GLY A 1049 25.72 39.73 42.97
C GLY A 1049 27.12 40.35 42.89
N ASN A 1050 27.92 40.01 41.89
CA ASN A 1050 29.29 40.51 41.71
C ASN A 1050 29.37 41.43 40.48
N LEU A 1051 30.21 42.45 40.56
CA LEU A 1051 30.62 43.23 39.40
C LEU A 1051 31.79 42.51 38.73
N VAL A 1052 31.71 42.23 37.44
CA VAL A 1052 32.78 41.59 36.67
C VAL A 1052 33.32 42.57 35.63
N ILE A 1053 34.63 42.79 35.63
CA ILE A 1053 35.30 43.72 34.73
C ILE A 1053 36.26 42.94 33.84
N GLN A 1054 36.07 43.03 32.53
CA GLN A 1054 36.85 42.33 31.52
C GLN A 1054 37.67 43.34 30.70
N GLY A 1055 38.89 42.95 30.32
CA GLY A 1055 39.78 43.75 29.47
C GLY A 1055 40.54 44.89 30.17
N ASN A 1056 40.50 44.99 31.50
CA ASN A 1056 41.27 45.98 32.27
C ASN A 1056 42.76 45.57 32.44
N GLU A 1057 43.43 45.20 31.35
CA GLU A 1057 44.78 44.63 31.37
C GLU A 1057 45.85 45.61 31.91
N ASP A 1058 45.64 46.91 31.71
CA ASP A 1058 46.47 47.98 32.27
C ASP A 1058 46.27 48.19 33.80
N ALA A 1059 45.39 47.42 34.44
CA ALA A 1059 44.98 47.55 35.84
C ALA A 1059 44.57 49.00 36.22
N LEU A 1060 43.70 49.62 35.41
CA LEU A 1060 43.20 50.97 35.68
C LEU A 1060 42.32 50.97 36.94
N PRO A 1061 42.39 52.02 37.79
CA PRO A 1061 41.63 52.07 39.04
C PRO A 1061 40.12 52.18 38.79
N ILE A 1062 39.35 51.49 39.65
CA ILE A 1062 37.91 51.27 39.50
C ILE A 1062 37.18 51.99 40.64
N ALA A 1063 36.31 52.94 40.33
CA ALA A 1063 35.55 53.73 41.31
C ALA A 1063 34.04 53.64 41.02
N ILE A 1064 33.26 53.20 42.00
CA ILE A 1064 31.80 53.01 41.89
C ILE A 1064 31.09 54.16 42.60
N TYR A 1065 30.22 54.87 41.89
CA TYR A 1065 29.42 55.99 42.41
C TYR A 1065 27.93 55.69 42.36
N ASN A 1066 27.14 56.27 43.26
CA ASN A 1066 25.68 56.32 43.12
C ASN A 1066 25.22 57.51 42.24
N LEU A 1067 23.93 57.58 41.91
CA LEU A 1067 23.35 58.70 41.15
C LEU A 1067 23.57 60.10 41.76
N GLN A 1068 23.79 60.20 43.08
CA GLN A 1068 24.08 61.45 43.77
C GLN A 1068 25.56 61.85 43.68
N GLY A 1069 26.38 61.09 42.95
CA GLY A 1069 27.82 61.33 42.78
C GLY A 1069 28.68 60.97 43.99
N VAL A 1070 28.11 60.25 44.97
CA VAL A 1070 28.84 59.78 46.15
C VAL A 1070 29.61 58.52 45.79
N LEU A 1071 30.90 58.49 46.11
CA LEU A 1071 31.74 57.29 45.96
C LEU A 1071 31.28 56.22 46.96
N VAL A 1072 30.91 55.05 46.45
CA VAL A 1072 30.40 53.90 47.22
C VAL A 1072 31.50 52.87 47.47
N ALA A 1073 32.35 52.61 46.47
CA ALA A 1073 33.49 51.69 46.58
C ALA A 1073 34.62 52.08 45.60
N ASN A 1074 35.86 51.65 45.88
CA ASN A 1074 37.03 51.95 45.06
C ASN A 1074 38.08 50.83 45.16
N PHE A 1075 38.59 50.37 44.01
CA PHE A 1075 39.49 49.22 43.87
C PHE A 1075 40.71 49.58 42.99
N ASP A 1076 41.83 48.87 43.17
CA ASP A 1076 43.12 49.26 42.59
C ASP A 1076 43.29 48.92 41.09
N GLY A 1077 42.34 48.18 40.52
CA GLY A 1077 42.31 47.79 39.10
C GLY A 1077 42.65 46.32 38.83
N ARG A 1078 43.21 45.58 39.80
CA ARG A 1078 43.63 44.17 39.62
C ARG A 1078 42.49 43.16 39.73
N ASP A 1079 41.44 43.49 40.47
CA ASP A 1079 40.32 42.59 40.73
C ASP A 1079 39.36 42.53 39.52
N ALA A 1080 39.42 41.44 38.74
CA ALA A 1080 38.50 41.19 37.64
C ALA A 1080 37.06 40.85 38.08
N ILE A 1081 36.89 40.43 39.35
CA ILE A 1081 35.60 40.17 39.99
C ILE A 1081 35.59 40.92 41.32
N ILE A 1082 34.68 41.88 41.44
CA ILE A 1082 34.47 42.68 42.65
C ILE A 1082 33.18 42.18 43.33
N PRO A 1083 33.26 41.58 44.53
CA PRO A 1083 32.08 41.27 45.33
C PRO A 1083 31.52 42.56 45.93
N VAL A 1084 30.39 43.04 45.38
CA VAL A 1084 29.81 44.33 45.76
C VAL A 1084 28.66 44.16 46.74
N ALA A 1085 28.89 44.51 48.00
CA ALA A 1085 27.85 44.69 49.01
C ALA A 1085 27.06 46.01 48.79
N LEU A 1086 26.60 46.24 47.57
CA LEU A 1086 25.70 47.35 47.23
C LEU A 1086 24.30 47.03 47.79
N SER A 1087 23.69 47.99 48.46
CA SER A 1087 22.27 47.91 48.82
C SER A 1087 21.42 47.81 47.55
N GLY A 1088 20.56 46.80 47.48
CA GLY A 1088 19.75 46.49 46.29
C GLY A 1088 18.79 47.60 45.85
N HIS A 1089 18.32 47.49 44.60
CA HIS A 1089 17.45 48.46 43.93
C HIS A 1089 18.08 49.87 43.82
N GLY A 1090 19.00 50.05 42.88
CA GLY A 1090 19.72 51.32 42.70
C GLY A 1090 20.52 51.45 41.39
N ILE A 1091 20.71 52.69 40.95
CA ILE A 1091 21.51 53.02 39.76
C ILE A 1091 22.89 53.53 40.18
N TYR A 1092 23.92 52.97 39.56
CA TYR A 1092 25.33 53.22 39.85
C TYR A 1092 26.11 53.58 38.57
N ILE A 1093 27.21 54.31 38.74
CA ILE A 1093 28.17 54.63 37.69
C ILE A 1093 29.51 54.00 38.07
N VAL A 1094 29.98 53.05 37.29
CA VAL A 1094 31.31 52.43 37.43
C VAL A 1094 32.28 53.18 36.54
N ARG A 1095 33.27 53.83 37.14
CA ARG A 1095 34.36 54.53 36.45
C ARG A 1095 35.62 53.68 36.46
N ILE A 1096 36.26 53.50 35.31
CA ILE A 1096 37.50 52.73 35.15
C ILE A 1096 38.51 53.66 34.48
N GLY A 1097 39.39 54.29 35.27
CA GLY A 1097 40.28 55.36 34.82
C GLY A 1097 39.53 56.56 34.20
N ASN A 1098 39.53 56.64 32.86
CA ASN A 1098 38.81 57.68 32.09
C ASN A 1098 37.46 57.21 31.53
N TYR A 1099 37.17 55.91 31.60
CA TYR A 1099 35.91 55.33 31.11
C TYR A 1099 34.84 55.33 32.19
N ALA A 1100 33.56 55.33 31.81
CA ALA A 1100 32.45 55.17 32.73
C ALA A 1100 31.28 54.41 32.07
N SER A 1101 30.71 53.45 32.79
CA SER A 1101 29.51 52.70 32.40
C SER A 1101 28.43 52.86 33.46
N LYS A 1102 27.17 52.91 33.02
CA LYS A 1102 25.99 52.97 33.90
C LYS A 1102 25.45 51.56 34.13
N ILE A 1103 25.18 51.23 35.38
CA ILE A 1103 24.54 49.98 35.80
C ILE A 1103 23.25 50.31 36.54
N VAL A 1104 22.18 49.60 36.23
CA VAL A 1104 20.97 49.54 37.04
C VAL A 1104 21.00 48.18 37.74
N ILE A 1105 20.89 48.18 39.07
CA ILE A 1105 20.65 46.98 39.86
C ILE A 1105 19.18 47.05 40.25
N ASP A 1106 18.37 46.22 39.61
CA ASP A 1106 16.90 46.17 39.80
C ASP A 1106 16.47 45.35 41.03
#